data_AF-A0AAD1RSW8-F1
#
_entry.id   AF-A0AAD1RSW8-F1
#
_cell.length_a   1.000
_cell.length_b   1.000
_cell.length_c   1.000
_cell.angle_alpha   90.00
_cell.angle_beta   90.00
_cell.angle_gamma   90.00
#
_symmetry.space_group_name_H-M   'P 1'
#
loop_
_entity.id
_entity.type
_entity.pdbx_description
1 polymer ?
#
loop_
_entity_poly.entity_id
_entity_poly.type
_entity_poly.pdbx_seq_one_letter_code
_entity_poly.pdbx_strand_id
1 'polypeptide(L)'
;MYLNPFQELSARLVSIQAQKDVFMITFKTIEEIWKFTTYLSLGFVACSLEHLLFDEHYWLNSALVEDTEIQVSVNQDELATLYLGLLLQEGSFYARAVVQDVGGTEEGSQTLEFLSVPLNDVVHLKDIGDESSWEGQSLSTGERGLMPIISVEPLPHPFYQWFLKTYPMACNIIEPTCRHISSQTIGQGLCTARETHTATESDELSYCRGDSIEVIGFYVPGLKWLVGRSPSNGTTGFVQTKHVDPSCLKALGKDLFFLSEEEKSALNSLDEDSQRSCVQLLNDLSQTNISSVYRLDGLDPVDMYHKASVSMSENFGECQVSDSWEECEGVSSSSKCSASEKSSPDSEWKGGVEGFIVQCQDELDDPKFFVDLNAGEMEDSEVFDPVLTFLNQDGYQTYFQPLYDLSMSFLNSTFYGFSEEEDLVFYLETSRNWAKKINMSWAHIRCCFLLGRICVKRMKLSQARVYFEEALSAMRQGFLDVHLMAALYGNLCAIYLKQNLRSKQELLLEKAASLLTCLHQHTFSSEHELEVLKYLLKKAIIVNNTSFESRICFLIFRLLHQLGRYDEALPFVERLQFLLISSCSQPVCSSLGVIPILSYLYDKKYLPHVALASARLCKSVGMKMMPSPLWRVGVVMQNLSRITGSSLKGNYIPAQTAPYLKHALSCSYESGDVKAQRTLCLILSKIHLQYSLLPSAITYAKRAVELGRWTSEDEAFEASLFLGWLYTLDGHFEQACHILGPLLESMQQTDSTTQCGVIHNMLANAQKMDKKVVESLRGYSQALKMATETGNRRNQAIALANFGRLSVFCQTTVMAEKYFLKSVQLYMDVQGSDDAERELVQVLQWLGQILTEQRKLEHGILCYELALLYALKASNLNCKYASSLAHIAGLCF
;
A
#
# COMPACT_ATOMS: atom_id res chain seq x y z
N MET A 1 -24.44 -4.24 -1.79
CA MET A 1 -24.21 -3.25 -0.71
C MET A 1 -22.93 -2.50 -1.09
N TYR A 2 -23.04 -1.52 -1.98
CA TYR A 2 -21.88 -0.75 -2.45
C TYR A 2 -21.42 0.17 -1.32
N LEU A 3 -20.13 0.14 -0.94
CA LEU A 3 -19.59 1.09 0.03
C LEU A 3 -19.75 2.49 -0.56
N ASN A 4 -20.57 3.30 0.09
CA ASN A 4 -20.61 4.72 -0.18
C ASN A 4 -19.23 5.29 0.18
N PRO A 5 -18.55 6.07 -0.70
CA PRO A 5 -17.23 6.63 -0.38
C PRO A 5 -17.21 7.41 0.94
N PHE A 6 -18.34 8.00 1.34
CA PHE A 6 -18.46 8.68 2.63
C PHE A 6 -18.19 7.76 3.84
N GLN A 7 -18.52 6.47 3.77
CA GLN A 7 -18.21 5.52 4.85
C GLN A 7 -16.70 5.33 5.03
N GLU A 8 -15.96 5.15 3.93
CA GLU A 8 -14.49 5.06 3.99
C GLU A 8 -13.85 6.38 4.42
N LEU A 9 -14.43 7.50 3.97
CA LEU A 9 -14.01 8.84 4.38
C LEU A 9 -14.36 9.18 5.84
N SER A 10 -14.95 8.23 6.58
CA SER A 10 -15.37 8.41 7.98
C SER A 10 -16.39 9.54 8.19
N ALA A 11 -17.29 9.73 7.22
CA ALA A 11 -18.38 10.68 7.28
C ALA A 11 -19.74 9.98 7.06
N ARG A 12 -20.77 10.48 7.74
CA ARG A 12 -22.14 9.97 7.58
C ARG A 12 -22.90 10.88 6.63
N LEU A 13 -23.22 10.38 5.45
CA LEU A 13 -24.03 11.12 4.47
C LEU A 13 -25.48 11.23 4.96
N VAL A 14 -25.97 12.45 5.13
CA VAL A 14 -27.35 12.76 5.54
C VAL A 14 -28.25 12.97 4.32
N SER A 15 -27.81 13.81 3.37
CA SER A 15 -28.57 14.09 2.15
C SER A 15 -27.67 14.63 1.04
N ILE A 16 -28.03 14.38 -0.21
CA ILE A 16 -27.39 14.98 -1.40
C ILE A 16 -28.34 16.03 -1.97
N GLN A 17 -27.90 17.28 -2.01
CA GLN A 17 -28.64 18.40 -2.63
C GLN A 17 -28.01 18.74 -3.98
N ALA A 18 -28.26 17.91 -5.00
CA ALA A 18 -27.65 18.03 -6.32
C ALA A 18 -27.92 19.38 -7.01
N GLN A 19 -29.06 20.04 -6.72
CA GLN A 19 -29.37 21.37 -7.28
C GLN A 19 -28.48 22.50 -6.73
N LYS A 20 -27.80 22.26 -5.61
CA LYS A 20 -26.93 23.23 -4.94
C LYS A 20 -25.47 22.77 -4.89
N ASP A 21 -25.16 21.59 -5.47
CA ASP A 21 -23.84 20.96 -5.39
C ASP A 21 -23.37 20.74 -3.93
N VAL A 22 -24.29 20.44 -3.01
CA VAL A 22 -23.98 20.26 -1.57
C VAL A 22 -24.23 18.82 -1.10
N PHE A 23 -23.24 18.26 -0.41
CA PHE A 23 -23.38 17.05 0.41
C PHE A 23 -23.54 17.45 1.87
N MET A 24 -24.66 17.07 2.49
CA MET A 24 -24.84 17.25 3.93
C MET A 24 -24.29 16.01 4.64
N ILE A 25 -23.29 16.20 5.50
CA ILE A 25 -22.66 15.14 6.28
C ILE A 25 -22.74 15.43 7.77
N THR A 26 -22.60 14.39 8.59
CA THR A 26 -22.52 14.52 10.04
C THR A 26 -21.52 13.51 10.60
N PHE A 27 -21.12 13.72 11.86
CA PHE A 27 -20.20 12.88 12.60
C PHE A 27 -20.79 12.50 13.96
N LYS A 28 -20.41 11.34 14.47
CA LYS A 28 -20.82 10.83 15.79
C LYS A 28 -19.66 10.79 16.78
N THR A 29 -18.43 10.67 16.31
CA THR A 29 -17.25 10.53 17.17
C THR A 29 -16.12 11.46 16.75
N ILE A 30 -15.21 11.75 17.68
CA ILE A 30 -14.00 12.53 17.39
C ILE A 30 -13.13 11.83 16.34
N GLU A 31 -13.11 10.49 16.34
CA GLU A 31 -12.36 9.72 15.36
C GLU A 31 -12.92 9.87 13.94
N GLU A 32 -14.25 9.94 13.78
CA GLU A 32 -14.90 10.22 12.49
C GLU A 32 -14.49 11.59 11.96
N ILE A 33 -14.58 12.65 12.79
CA ILE A 33 -14.11 14.00 12.41
C ILE A 33 -12.62 14.01 12.09
N TRP A 34 -11.80 13.35 12.91
CA TRP A 34 -10.36 13.29 12.71
C TRP A 34 -10.00 12.71 11.34
N LYS A 35 -10.51 11.53 11.02
CA LYS A 35 -10.22 10.86 9.75
C LYS A 35 -10.73 11.68 8.57
N PHE A 36 -11.96 12.18 8.64
CA PHE A 36 -12.52 12.99 7.57
C PHE A 36 -11.73 14.28 7.32
N THR A 37 -11.38 15.02 8.38
CA THR A 37 -10.59 16.25 8.26
C THR A 37 -9.18 16.00 7.74
N THR A 38 -8.58 14.86 8.13
CA THR A 38 -7.32 14.39 7.56
C THR A 38 -7.49 14.14 6.05
N TYR A 39 -8.48 13.35 5.62
CA TYR A 39 -8.73 13.08 4.19
C TYR A 39 -9.09 14.33 3.38
N LEU A 40 -9.79 15.30 3.99
CA LEU A 40 -10.09 16.58 3.36
C LEU A 40 -8.80 17.38 3.12
N SER A 41 -7.94 17.50 4.15
CA SER A 41 -6.67 18.23 4.06
C SER A 41 -5.66 17.58 3.10
N LEU A 42 -5.72 16.25 2.96
CA LEU A 42 -4.90 15.49 2.03
C LEU A 42 -5.45 15.52 0.58
N GLY A 43 -6.63 16.10 0.34
CA GLY A 43 -7.29 16.15 -0.96
C GLY A 43 -7.99 14.84 -1.37
N PHE A 44 -8.02 13.83 -0.50
CA PHE A 44 -8.59 12.53 -0.83
C PHE A 44 -10.10 12.55 -1.00
N VAL A 45 -10.81 13.44 -0.29
CA VAL A 45 -12.27 13.58 -0.44
C VAL A 45 -12.65 13.92 -1.89
N ALA A 46 -11.96 14.90 -2.49
CA ALA A 46 -12.18 15.29 -3.88
C ALA A 46 -11.93 14.14 -4.85
N CYS A 47 -10.77 13.49 -4.76
CA CYS A 47 -10.41 12.38 -5.65
C CYS A 47 -11.29 11.13 -5.43
N SER A 48 -11.78 10.88 -4.22
CA SER A 48 -12.75 9.79 -3.98
C SER A 48 -14.10 10.07 -4.66
N LEU A 49 -14.52 11.35 -4.76
CA LEU A 49 -15.73 11.74 -5.47
C LEU A 49 -15.60 11.65 -7.00
N GLU A 50 -14.39 11.76 -7.56
CA GLU A 50 -14.17 11.58 -9.02
C GLU A 50 -14.72 10.22 -9.49
N HIS A 51 -14.49 9.16 -8.72
CA HIS A 51 -14.96 7.81 -9.04
C HIS A 51 -16.49 7.65 -8.95
N LEU A 52 -17.17 8.55 -8.23
CA LEU A 52 -18.62 8.56 -8.06
C LEU A 52 -19.30 9.42 -9.14
N LEU A 53 -18.69 10.56 -9.49
CA LEU A 53 -19.31 11.61 -10.30
C LEU A 53 -18.98 11.50 -11.79
N PHE A 54 -17.84 10.90 -12.16
CA PHE A 54 -17.43 10.80 -13.56
C PHE A 54 -17.70 9.43 -14.17
N ASP A 55 -18.11 9.45 -15.44
CA ASP A 55 -18.44 8.26 -16.22
C ASP A 55 -17.21 7.62 -16.89
N GLU A 56 -17.41 6.48 -17.54
CA GLU A 56 -16.33 5.73 -18.18
C GLU A 56 -15.67 6.51 -19.33
N HIS A 57 -16.42 7.34 -20.07
CA HIS A 57 -15.89 8.14 -21.19
C HIS A 57 -14.95 9.24 -20.72
N TYR A 58 -15.26 9.88 -19.58
CA TYR A 58 -14.38 10.83 -18.93
C TYR A 58 -12.99 10.22 -18.71
N TRP A 59 -12.91 9.03 -18.09
CA TRP A 59 -11.65 8.40 -17.72
C TRP A 59 -10.77 7.99 -18.92
N LEU A 60 -11.38 7.74 -20.08
CA LEU A 60 -10.66 7.40 -21.32
C LEU A 60 -10.06 8.63 -22.02
N ASN A 61 -10.62 9.81 -21.75
CA ASN A 61 -10.16 11.08 -22.30
C ASN A 61 -9.10 11.74 -21.39
N SER A 62 -7.83 11.44 -21.65
CA SER A 62 -6.73 11.92 -20.81
C SER A 62 -6.60 13.43 -20.75
N ALA A 63 -6.91 14.15 -21.84
CA ALA A 63 -6.86 15.62 -21.82
C ALA A 63 -7.89 16.15 -20.81
N LEU A 64 -9.09 15.59 -20.82
CA LEU A 64 -10.15 15.99 -19.92
C LEU A 64 -9.84 15.62 -18.46
N VAL A 65 -9.26 14.44 -18.21
CA VAL A 65 -8.82 14.00 -16.86
C VAL A 65 -7.69 14.88 -16.30
N GLU A 66 -6.82 15.43 -17.14
CA GLU A 66 -5.75 16.34 -16.72
C GLU A 66 -6.27 17.77 -16.49
N ASP A 67 -7.27 18.20 -17.25
CA ASP A 67 -7.82 19.57 -17.22
C ASP A 67 -8.97 19.78 -16.23
N THR A 68 -9.43 18.73 -15.54
CA THR A 68 -10.56 18.81 -14.59
C THR A 68 -10.13 18.50 -13.16
N GLU A 69 -10.68 19.26 -12.21
CA GLU A 69 -10.44 19.10 -10.78
C GLU A 69 -11.75 19.31 -10.01
N ILE A 70 -12.01 18.44 -9.03
CA ILE A 70 -13.11 18.62 -8.09
C ILE A 70 -12.56 19.39 -6.89
N GLN A 71 -13.10 20.58 -6.62
CA GLN A 71 -12.77 21.33 -5.41
C GLN A 71 -13.85 21.14 -4.35
N VAL A 72 -13.46 20.59 -3.21
CA VAL A 72 -14.35 20.39 -2.06
C VAL A 72 -13.96 21.39 -0.98
N SER A 73 -14.93 22.20 -0.56
CA SER A 73 -14.78 23.11 0.58
C SER A 73 -15.78 22.73 1.67
N VAL A 74 -15.39 22.98 2.93
CA VAL A 74 -16.23 22.74 4.11
C VAL A 74 -16.25 24.04 4.91
N ASN A 75 -17.40 24.35 5.50
CA ASN A 75 -17.52 25.46 6.43
C ASN A 75 -16.67 25.16 7.68
N GLN A 76 -15.51 25.82 7.79
CA GLN A 76 -14.53 25.57 8.85
C GLN A 76 -15.09 25.91 10.23
N ASP A 77 -15.94 26.94 10.34
CA ASP A 77 -16.53 27.37 11.61
C ASP A 77 -17.53 26.32 12.13
N GLU A 78 -18.36 25.77 11.24
CA GLU A 78 -19.29 24.68 11.59
C GLU A 78 -18.54 23.39 11.95
N LEU A 79 -17.49 23.05 11.21
CA LEU A 79 -16.66 21.88 11.48
C LEU A 79 -15.93 21.99 12.83
N ALA A 80 -15.37 23.16 13.13
CA ALA A 80 -14.75 23.45 14.42
C ALA A 80 -15.77 23.41 15.57
N THR A 81 -16.98 23.92 15.34
CA THR A 81 -18.08 23.88 16.32
C THR A 81 -18.52 22.43 16.60
N LEU A 82 -18.65 21.59 15.56
CA LEU A 82 -18.95 20.17 15.71
C LEU A 82 -17.83 19.44 16.47
N TYR A 83 -16.57 19.71 16.12
CA TYR A 83 -15.43 19.13 16.80
C TYR A 83 -15.40 19.49 18.30
N LEU A 84 -15.57 20.77 18.63
CA LEU A 84 -15.66 21.23 20.01
C LEU A 84 -16.86 20.59 20.74
N GLY A 85 -18.02 20.53 20.08
CA GLY A 85 -19.21 19.88 20.64
C GLY A 85 -18.96 18.41 21.01
N LEU A 86 -18.26 17.65 20.16
CA LEU A 86 -17.90 16.26 20.46
C LEU A 86 -16.88 16.14 21.59
N LEU A 87 -15.90 17.05 21.67
CA LEU A 87 -14.93 17.09 22.78
C LEU A 87 -15.62 17.34 24.12
N LEU A 88 -16.56 18.29 24.16
CA LEU A 88 -17.34 18.60 25.35
C LEU A 88 -18.26 17.43 25.75
N GLN A 89 -18.88 16.76 24.77
CA GLN A 89 -19.69 15.56 25.03
C GLN A 89 -18.88 14.40 25.64
N GLU A 90 -17.60 14.25 25.27
CA GLU A 90 -16.72 13.25 25.89
C GLU A 90 -16.33 13.61 27.33
N GLY A 91 -16.41 14.88 27.73
CA GLY A 91 -16.09 15.36 29.09
C GLY A 91 -14.61 15.21 29.49
N SER A 92 -13.73 14.81 28.57
CA SER A 92 -12.30 14.66 28.82
C SER A 92 -11.49 14.79 27.53
N PHE A 93 -10.64 15.82 27.43
CA PHE A 93 -9.84 16.07 26.23
C PHE A 93 -8.58 16.89 26.52
N TYR A 94 -7.67 16.95 25.55
CA TYR A 94 -6.45 17.73 25.66
C TYR A 94 -6.61 19.12 25.03
N ALA A 95 -6.08 20.16 25.64
CA ALA A 95 -6.17 21.54 25.17
C ALA A 95 -4.83 22.25 25.29
N ARG A 96 -4.70 23.40 24.65
CA ARG A 96 -3.55 24.29 24.76
C ARG A 96 -3.92 25.48 25.62
N ALA A 97 -3.06 25.86 26.56
CA ALA A 97 -3.24 27.06 27.38
C ALA A 97 -2.93 28.34 26.58
N VAL A 98 -3.87 29.30 26.54
CA VAL A 98 -3.80 30.51 25.71
C VAL A 98 -3.70 31.79 26.52
N VAL A 99 -4.13 31.78 27.79
CA VAL A 99 -4.09 32.97 28.65
C VAL A 99 -3.02 32.81 29.73
N GLN A 100 -2.08 33.75 29.77
CA GLN A 100 -1.19 33.93 30.90
C GLN A 100 -1.93 34.83 31.90
N ASP A 101 -2.38 34.22 32.99
CA ASP A 101 -2.92 34.81 34.23
C ASP A 101 -3.28 36.32 34.17
N VAL A 102 -4.58 36.63 34.10
CA VAL A 102 -5.04 37.96 34.53
C VAL A 102 -4.98 37.93 36.05
N GLY A 103 -3.87 38.39 36.61
CA GLY A 103 -3.78 38.72 38.03
C GLY A 103 -4.90 39.71 38.39
N GLY A 104 -5.98 39.20 38.98
CA GLY A 104 -7.07 39.96 39.54
C GLY A 104 -7.05 39.82 41.05
N THR A 105 -6.44 40.79 41.72
CA THR A 105 -6.60 41.02 43.15
C THR A 105 -8.06 41.36 43.42
N GLU A 106 -8.86 40.43 43.94
CA GLU A 106 -9.93 40.78 44.87
C GLU A 106 -9.92 39.79 46.04
N GLU A 107 -9.50 40.32 47.19
CA GLU A 107 -9.53 39.66 48.47
C GLU A 107 -10.99 39.30 48.81
N GLY A 108 -11.28 38.01 48.98
CA GLY A 108 -12.44 37.60 49.76
C GLY A 108 -13.42 36.60 49.12
N SER A 109 -12.95 35.46 48.64
CA SER A 109 -13.74 34.22 48.67
C SER A 109 -12.84 33.02 48.36
N GLN A 110 -12.83 32.03 49.26
CA GLN A 110 -12.28 30.67 49.14
C GLN A 110 -11.36 30.46 47.93
N THR A 111 -10.04 30.54 48.16
CA THR A 111 -8.98 30.31 47.16
C THR A 111 -9.12 28.92 46.53
N LEU A 112 -9.78 28.87 45.37
CA LEU A 112 -9.65 27.77 44.43
C LEU A 112 -8.23 27.84 43.88
N GLU A 113 -7.40 26.81 44.12
CA GLU A 113 -6.04 26.72 43.57
C GLU A 113 -6.14 26.53 42.05
N PHE A 114 -6.09 27.64 41.31
CA PHE A 114 -6.00 27.62 39.85
C PHE A 114 -4.61 27.14 39.42
N LEU A 115 -4.57 26.26 38.41
CA LEU A 115 -3.33 25.71 37.87
C LEU A 115 -2.55 26.80 37.11
N SER A 116 -1.35 27.15 37.57
CA SER A 116 -0.47 28.07 36.85
C SER A 116 0.23 27.35 35.69
N VAL A 117 -0.34 27.44 34.49
CA VAL A 117 0.20 26.78 33.29
C VAL A 117 0.96 27.78 32.41
N PRO A 118 2.17 27.45 31.95
CA PRO A 118 2.87 28.29 31.00
C PRO A 118 2.14 28.38 29.64
N LEU A 119 2.21 29.54 29.00
CA LEU A 119 1.59 29.79 27.70
C LEU A 119 2.02 28.73 26.66
N ASN A 120 1.06 28.27 25.85
CA ASN A 120 1.20 27.21 24.85
C ASN A 120 1.48 25.79 25.37
N ASP A 121 1.46 25.57 26.68
CA ASP A 121 1.55 24.21 27.20
C ASP A 121 0.29 23.40 26.90
N VAL A 122 0.46 22.08 26.85
CA VAL A 122 -0.65 21.15 26.63
C VAL A 122 -1.17 20.69 27.99
N VAL A 123 -2.48 20.78 28.17
CA VAL A 123 -3.18 20.37 29.39
C VAL A 123 -4.21 19.29 29.08
N HIS A 124 -4.39 18.35 29.99
CA HIS A 124 -5.51 17.41 29.97
C HIS A 124 -6.63 17.98 30.81
N LEU A 125 -7.80 18.20 30.21
CA LEU A 125 -8.99 18.73 30.88
C LEU A 125 -9.98 17.61 31.13
N LYS A 126 -10.63 17.66 32.29
CA LYS A 126 -11.68 16.73 32.69
C LYS A 126 -12.84 17.49 33.32
N ASP A 127 -14.04 17.23 32.81
CA ASP A 127 -15.28 17.84 33.28
C ASP A 127 -15.62 17.34 34.70
N ILE A 128 -15.92 18.28 35.59
CA ILE A 128 -16.33 18.04 36.99
C ILE A 128 -17.83 18.35 37.17
N GLY A 129 -18.54 18.78 36.13
CA GLY A 129 -19.94 19.21 36.17
C GLY A 129 -20.14 20.69 36.53
N ASP A 130 -19.06 21.48 36.56
CA ASP A 130 -19.09 22.94 36.67
C ASP A 130 -18.96 23.56 35.27
N GLU A 131 -19.85 24.50 34.94
CA GLU A 131 -19.88 25.18 33.64
C GLU A 131 -18.69 26.13 33.44
N SER A 132 -18.01 26.53 34.52
CA SER A 132 -16.99 27.59 34.50
C SER A 132 -15.54 27.09 34.62
N SER A 133 -15.30 26.02 35.37
CA SER A 133 -13.95 25.52 35.70
C SER A 133 -13.84 24.01 35.68
N TRP A 134 -12.81 23.49 35.00
CA TRP A 134 -12.58 22.05 34.82
C TRP A 134 -11.26 21.60 35.48
N GLU A 135 -11.11 20.30 35.77
CA GLU A 135 -9.86 19.76 36.31
C GLU A 135 -8.83 19.73 35.17
N GLY A 136 -7.73 20.47 35.33
CA GLY A 136 -6.62 20.52 34.39
C GLY A 136 -5.40 19.78 34.94
N GLN A 137 -4.72 19.00 34.09
CA GLN A 137 -3.39 18.44 34.36
C GLN A 137 -2.39 18.92 33.29
N SER A 138 -1.33 19.62 33.68
CA SER A 138 -0.25 19.98 32.74
C SER A 138 0.51 18.74 32.28
N LEU A 139 0.74 18.63 30.98
CA LEU A 139 1.52 17.54 30.41
C LEU A 139 3.02 17.74 30.59
N SER A 140 3.50 18.97 30.80
CA SER A 140 4.92 19.30 30.95
C SER A 140 5.39 19.25 32.41
N THR A 141 4.59 19.73 33.37
CA THR A 141 4.93 19.70 34.79
C THR A 141 4.28 18.53 35.54
N GLY A 142 3.20 17.97 35.00
CA GLY A 142 2.42 16.90 35.65
C GLY A 142 1.49 17.39 36.76
N GLU A 143 1.50 18.69 37.06
CA GLU A 143 0.69 19.33 38.11
C GLU A 143 -0.80 19.32 37.75
N ARG A 144 -1.65 19.25 38.78
CA ARG A 144 -3.12 19.23 38.67
C ARG A 144 -3.72 20.40 39.42
N GLY A 145 -4.79 20.96 38.89
CA GLY A 145 -5.50 22.09 39.50
C GLY A 145 -6.72 22.48 38.67
N LEU A 146 -7.46 23.51 39.10
CA LEU A 146 -8.62 23.99 38.36
C LEU A 146 -8.19 24.95 37.24
N MET A 147 -8.85 24.86 36.09
CA MET A 147 -8.62 25.76 34.96
C MET A 147 -9.94 26.31 34.40
N PRO A 148 -10.06 27.64 34.19
CA PRO A 148 -11.21 28.21 33.49
C PRO A 148 -11.23 27.76 32.03
N ILE A 149 -12.38 27.34 31.51
CA ILE A 149 -12.52 26.85 30.12
C ILE A 149 -12.12 27.94 29.10
N ILE A 150 -12.31 29.21 29.43
CA ILE A 150 -11.96 30.36 28.58
C ILE A 150 -10.44 30.51 28.38
N SER A 151 -9.63 29.91 29.27
CA SER A 151 -8.17 30.01 29.23
C SER A 151 -7.48 28.99 28.30
N VAL A 152 -8.28 28.11 27.67
CA VAL A 152 -7.80 26.94 26.93
C VAL A 152 -8.49 26.82 25.58
N GLU A 153 -7.71 26.46 24.57
CA GLU A 153 -8.21 26.15 23.23
C GLU A 153 -8.01 24.67 22.90
N PRO A 154 -8.97 24.00 22.24
CA PRO A 154 -8.79 22.61 21.82
C PRO A 154 -7.58 22.49 20.90
N LEU A 155 -6.87 21.35 20.98
CA LEU A 155 -5.74 21.12 20.09
C LEU A 155 -6.18 21.19 18.62
N PRO A 156 -5.42 21.87 17.74
CA PRO A 156 -5.90 22.28 16.42
C PRO A 156 -6.13 21.11 15.45
N HIS A 157 -5.44 19.98 15.66
CA HIS A 157 -5.60 18.79 14.83
C HIS A 157 -6.09 17.60 15.68
N PRO A 158 -7.21 16.94 15.32
CA PRO A 158 -7.79 15.84 16.09
C PRO A 158 -6.86 14.64 16.32
N PHE A 159 -5.87 14.40 15.43
CA PHE A 159 -4.78 13.42 15.62
C PHE A 159 -4.15 13.50 17.02
N TYR A 160 -3.93 14.71 17.54
CA TYR A 160 -3.32 14.89 18.85
C TYR A 160 -4.20 14.36 19.97
N GLN A 161 -5.52 14.49 19.86
CA GLN A 161 -6.45 13.89 20.83
C GLN A 161 -6.33 12.38 20.81
N TRP A 162 -6.39 11.77 19.62
CA TRP A 162 -6.27 10.33 19.49
C TRP A 162 -4.94 9.83 20.06
N PHE A 163 -3.83 10.45 19.67
CA PHE A 163 -2.50 10.01 20.11
C PHE A 163 -2.33 10.11 21.63
N LEU A 164 -2.66 11.26 22.22
CA LEU A 164 -2.50 11.49 23.65
C LEU A 164 -3.49 10.67 24.50
N LYS A 165 -4.68 10.35 23.98
CA LYS A 165 -5.65 9.45 24.64
C LYS A 165 -5.21 7.98 24.55
N THR A 166 -4.69 7.56 23.41
CA THR A 166 -4.25 6.18 23.16
C THR A 166 -2.99 5.84 23.95
N TYR A 167 -2.09 6.82 24.15
CA TYR A 167 -0.83 6.64 24.86
C TYR A 167 -0.68 7.60 26.05
N PRO A 168 -1.41 7.37 27.16
CA PRO A 168 -1.36 8.22 28.34
C PRO A 168 -0.06 7.98 29.12
N MET A 169 0.94 8.86 28.95
CA MET A 169 2.19 8.82 29.72
C MET A 169 2.58 10.21 30.21
N ALA A 170 3.02 10.38 31.46
CA ALA A 170 3.47 11.68 31.96
C ALA A 170 4.80 12.10 31.30
N CYS A 171 4.90 13.34 30.80
CA CYS A 171 6.13 13.90 30.25
C CYS A 171 6.61 15.05 31.14
N ASN A 172 7.43 14.75 32.14
CA ASN A 172 7.98 15.80 33.00
C ASN A 172 9.09 16.56 32.25
N ILE A 173 8.72 17.45 31.31
CA ILE A 173 9.64 18.32 30.57
C ILE A 173 9.84 19.57 31.42
N ILE A 174 10.86 19.54 32.28
CA ILE A 174 11.08 20.57 33.30
C ILE A 174 11.73 21.84 32.72
N GLU A 175 12.32 21.80 31.51
CA GLU A 175 13.12 22.93 31.00
C GLU A 175 12.35 23.85 30.01
N PRO A 176 12.17 25.15 30.35
CA PRO A 176 11.50 26.14 29.49
C PRO A 176 12.36 26.61 28.29
N THR A 177 13.64 26.27 28.24
CA THR A 177 14.59 26.71 27.20
C THR A 177 14.29 26.11 25.82
N CYS A 178 13.63 24.95 25.74
CA CYS A 178 13.24 24.34 24.47
C CYS A 178 12.05 25.03 23.77
N ARG A 179 11.33 25.93 24.44
CA ARG A 179 10.10 26.55 23.91
C ARG A 179 10.35 27.68 22.90
N HIS A 180 11.55 28.26 22.89
CA HIS A 180 11.92 29.37 21.99
C HIS A 180 12.54 28.92 20.66
N ILE A 181 12.57 27.61 20.38
CA ILE A 181 13.30 27.01 19.23
C ILE A 181 12.32 26.53 18.12
N SER A 182 11.05 26.95 18.17
CA SER A 182 9.99 26.47 17.27
C SER A 182 10.25 26.75 15.78
N SER A 183 11.16 27.67 15.43
CA SER A 183 11.46 28.07 14.06
C SER A 183 12.74 27.46 13.46
N GLN A 184 13.50 26.66 14.20
CA GLN A 184 14.73 26.04 13.66
C GLN A 184 14.41 24.71 12.97
N THR A 185 15.01 24.51 11.79
CA THR A 185 14.91 23.27 11.01
C THR A 185 16.01 22.27 11.41
N ILE A 186 15.82 21.00 11.06
CA ILE A 186 16.87 19.98 11.21
C ILE A 186 18.05 20.34 10.30
N GLY A 187 19.27 20.20 10.84
CA GLY A 187 20.51 20.60 10.15
C GLY A 187 21.62 19.55 10.24
N GLN A 188 22.60 19.65 9.35
CA GLN A 188 23.78 18.78 9.28
C GLN A 188 25.06 19.58 8.97
N GLY A 189 26.22 19.01 9.30
CA GLY A 189 27.54 19.60 9.01
C GLY A 189 28.29 20.06 10.26
N LEU A 190 29.11 21.11 10.12
CA LEU A 190 29.93 21.62 11.22
C LEU A 190 29.23 22.75 11.98
N CYS A 191 29.36 22.73 13.29
CA CYS A 191 28.92 23.76 14.21
C CYS A 191 30.09 24.21 15.10
N THR A 192 29.90 25.32 15.84
CA THR A 192 30.94 25.87 16.71
C THR A 192 30.50 25.86 18.16
N ALA A 193 31.42 25.48 19.06
CA ALA A 193 31.16 25.49 20.49
C ALA A 193 31.13 26.94 21.04
N ARG A 194 30.03 27.32 21.69
CA ARG A 194 29.86 28.63 22.35
C ARG A 194 30.46 28.65 23.76
N GLU A 195 30.55 27.49 24.39
CA GLU A 195 31.03 27.30 25.76
C GLU A 195 32.09 26.20 25.80
N THR A 196 32.94 26.23 26.83
CA THR A 196 33.92 25.16 27.11
C THR A 196 33.26 24.12 28.00
N HIS A 197 33.29 22.84 27.60
CA HIS A 197 32.72 21.72 28.34
C HIS A 197 33.76 20.62 28.58
N THR A 198 33.81 20.13 29.81
CA THR A 198 34.59 18.95 30.19
C THR A 198 33.64 17.78 30.39
N ALA A 199 33.87 16.68 29.67
CA ALA A 199 33.02 15.48 29.71
C ALA A 199 32.81 14.97 31.14
N THR A 200 31.55 14.82 31.55
CA THR A 200 31.20 14.27 32.87
C THR A 200 31.08 12.75 32.86
N GLU A 201 30.59 12.18 31.75
CA GLU A 201 30.48 10.74 31.52
C GLU A 201 31.43 10.30 30.38
N SER A 202 31.77 9.01 30.33
CA SER A 202 32.72 8.45 29.35
C SER A 202 32.27 8.56 27.89
N ASP A 203 30.99 8.85 27.67
CA ASP A 203 30.34 8.99 26.38
C ASP A 203 30.13 10.46 25.96
N GLU A 204 30.57 11.44 26.77
CA GLU A 204 30.51 12.86 26.41
C GLU A 204 31.78 13.33 25.71
N LEU A 205 31.62 14.27 24.77
CA LEU A 205 32.74 14.92 24.11
C LEU A 205 33.20 16.14 24.92
N SER A 206 34.51 16.27 25.13
CA SER A 206 35.11 17.49 25.69
C SER A 206 35.50 18.46 24.57
N TYR A 207 35.19 19.75 24.74
CA TYR A 207 35.45 20.79 23.74
C TYR A 207 35.65 22.16 24.39
N CYS A 208 36.44 23.03 23.74
CA CYS A 208 36.67 24.41 24.13
C CYS A 208 35.80 25.37 23.32
N ARG A 209 35.50 26.55 23.91
CA ARG A 209 34.83 27.63 23.18
C ARG A 209 35.60 27.99 21.91
N GLY A 210 34.89 27.98 20.78
CA GLY A 210 35.44 28.24 19.44
C GLY A 210 35.82 26.98 18.66
N ASP A 211 35.84 25.80 19.29
CA ASP A 211 36.13 24.55 18.60
C ASP A 211 35.06 24.22 17.57
N SER A 212 35.49 23.66 16.43
CA SER A 212 34.57 23.11 15.44
C SER A 212 34.17 21.70 15.81
N ILE A 213 32.87 21.40 15.73
CA ILE A 213 32.29 20.09 16.01
C ILE A 213 31.55 19.65 14.75
N GLU A 214 31.89 18.47 14.22
CA GLU A 214 31.14 17.83 13.15
C GLU A 214 29.93 17.11 13.75
N VAL A 215 28.72 17.44 13.28
CA VAL A 215 27.50 16.72 13.70
C VAL A 215 27.43 15.39 12.95
N ILE A 216 27.41 14.29 13.70
CA ILE A 216 27.15 12.94 13.15
C ILE A 216 25.64 12.75 13.09
N GLY A 217 25.10 12.56 11.88
CA GLY A 217 23.67 12.50 11.71
C GLY A 217 23.07 13.89 11.60
N PHE A 218 22.11 14.18 12.48
CA PHE A 218 21.32 15.40 12.47
C PHE A 218 21.42 16.19 13.77
N TYR A 219 21.33 17.51 13.64
CA TYR A 219 20.91 18.40 14.71
C TYR A 219 19.40 18.51 14.70
N VAL A 220 18.73 18.00 15.75
CA VAL A 220 17.28 18.05 15.90
C VAL A 220 16.91 19.06 17.01
N PRO A 221 16.28 20.19 16.66
CA PRO A 221 15.86 21.18 17.64
C PRO A 221 14.84 20.59 18.64
N GLY A 222 15.06 20.80 19.93
CA GLY A 222 14.22 20.28 21.03
C GLY A 222 14.81 19.10 21.80
N LEU A 223 15.93 18.53 21.34
CA LEU A 223 16.72 17.55 22.10
C LEU A 223 17.80 18.23 22.93
N LYS A 224 18.14 17.65 24.11
CA LYS A 224 19.23 18.17 24.96
C LYS A 224 20.63 17.82 24.42
N TRP A 225 20.74 16.72 23.66
CA TRP A 225 21.99 16.18 23.17
C TRP A 225 21.99 15.99 21.64
N LEU A 226 23.15 16.14 21.03
CA LEU A 226 23.48 15.73 19.66
C LEU A 226 24.71 14.82 19.69
N VAL A 227 24.94 14.07 18.61
CA VAL A 227 26.17 13.27 18.44
C VAL A 227 27.19 14.09 17.65
N GLY A 228 28.35 14.35 18.25
CA GLY A 228 29.40 15.17 17.65
C GLY A 228 30.71 14.42 17.49
N ARG A 229 31.47 14.76 16.45
CA ARG A 229 32.87 14.37 16.25
C ARG A 229 33.76 15.60 16.31
N SER A 230 34.83 15.51 17.08
CA SER A 230 35.89 16.51 17.02
C SER A 230 36.80 16.24 15.82
N PRO A 231 36.95 17.18 14.86
CA PRO A 231 37.75 17.00 13.66
C PRO A 231 39.26 16.98 13.96
N SER A 232 39.69 17.47 15.13
CA SER A 232 41.12 17.58 15.49
C SER A 232 41.72 16.26 15.98
N ASN A 233 40.93 15.43 16.66
CA ASN A 233 41.36 14.16 17.27
C ASN A 233 40.50 12.95 16.86
N GLY A 234 39.44 13.16 16.08
CA GLY A 234 38.53 12.12 15.59
C GLY A 234 37.60 11.53 16.67
N THR A 235 37.62 12.03 17.90
CA THR A 235 36.81 11.46 19.00
C THR A 235 35.34 11.84 18.83
N THR A 236 34.47 10.86 19.03
CA THR A 236 33.01 10.98 18.93
C THR A 236 32.37 10.88 20.30
N GLY A 237 31.34 11.70 20.54
CA GLY A 237 30.67 11.76 21.84
C GLY A 237 29.39 12.59 21.82
N PHE A 238 28.64 12.54 22.91
CA PHE A 238 27.49 13.42 23.11
C PHE A 238 27.93 14.87 23.35
N VAL A 239 27.21 15.80 22.73
CA VAL A 239 27.42 17.25 22.83
C VAL A 239 26.10 17.91 23.22
N GLN A 240 26.14 18.85 24.16
CA GLN A 240 24.92 19.55 24.60
C GLN A 240 24.48 20.55 23.54
N THR A 241 23.22 20.48 23.13
CA THR A 241 22.68 21.33 22.05
C THR A 241 22.71 22.82 22.40
N LYS A 242 22.57 23.17 23.69
CA LYS A 242 22.65 24.55 24.19
C LYS A 242 24.06 25.18 24.10
N HIS A 243 25.12 24.37 24.07
CA HIS A 243 26.51 24.86 24.01
C HIS A 243 27.00 25.09 22.57
N VAL A 244 26.15 24.88 21.58
CA VAL A 244 26.53 24.89 20.17
C VAL A 244 25.82 26.01 19.44
N ASP A 245 26.51 26.63 18.48
CA ASP A 245 25.87 27.55 17.54
C ASP A 245 25.31 26.79 16.32
N PRO A 246 23.97 26.72 16.16
CA PRO A 246 23.37 26.06 15.00
C PRO A 246 23.41 26.92 13.73
N SER A 247 23.79 28.20 13.77
CA SER A 247 23.72 29.10 12.61
C SER A 247 24.57 28.64 11.41
N CYS A 248 25.62 27.87 11.67
CA CYS A 248 26.55 27.35 10.65
C CYS A 248 26.08 26.04 10.01
N LEU A 249 25.02 25.41 10.55
CA LEU A 249 24.52 24.14 10.05
C LEU A 249 23.79 24.32 8.72
N LYS A 250 24.02 23.38 7.81
CA LYS A 250 23.27 23.32 6.56
C LYS A 250 21.90 22.71 6.85
N ALA A 251 20.84 23.45 6.61
CA ALA A 251 19.49 22.89 6.64
C ALA A 251 19.38 21.75 5.62
N LEU A 252 18.61 20.72 5.96
CA LEU A 252 18.25 19.68 5.00
C LEU A 252 17.47 20.28 3.83
N GLY A 253 17.49 19.59 2.68
CA GLY A 253 16.84 20.07 1.44
C GLY A 253 15.37 20.43 1.62
N LYS A 254 14.81 21.23 0.70
CA LYS A 254 13.41 21.68 0.76
C LYS A 254 12.42 20.52 0.73
N ASP A 255 12.76 19.43 0.05
CA ASP A 255 11.94 18.22 -0.03
C ASP A 255 12.33 17.23 1.07
N LEU A 256 11.36 16.86 1.92
CA LEU A 256 11.51 15.97 3.09
C LEU A 256 12.65 16.42 4.03
N PHE A 257 12.49 17.61 4.64
CA PHE A 257 13.47 18.31 5.52
C PHE A 257 13.92 17.54 6.78
N PHE A 258 13.53 16.27 6.94
CA PHE A 258 13.81 15.41 8.09
C PHE A 258 14.51 14.09 7.71
N LEU A 259 14.87 13.90 6.42
CA LEU A 259 15.54 12.71 5.90
C LEU A 259 16.88 13.04 5.26
N SER A 260 17.85 12.14 5.39
CA SER A 260 19.06 12.15 4.57
C SER A 260 18.79 11.61 3.17
N GLU A 261 19.69 11.90 2.22
CA GLU A 261 19.61 11.32 0.87
C GLU A 261 19.68 9.78 0.88
N GLU A 262 20.41 9.20 1.83
CA GLU A 262 20.48 7.75 2.04
C GLU A 262 19.12 7.19 2.50
N GLU A 263 18.45 7.85 3.44
CA GLU A 263 17.11 7.44 3.90
C GLU A 263 16.04 7.62 2.81
N LYS A 264 16.16 8.67 2.00
CA LYS A 264 15.31 8.85 0.81
C LYS A 264 15.48 7.72 -0.19
N SER A 265 16.72 7.26 -0.40
CA SER A 265 16.99 6.13 -1.31
C SER A 265 16.43 4.80 -0.80
N ALA A 266 16.44 4.58 0.52
CA ALA A 266 15.91 3.36 1.14
C ALA A 266 14.38 3.27 1.09
N LEU A 267 13.66 4.40 0.93
CA LEU A 267 12.20 4.39 0.72
C LEU A 267 11.78 3.79 -0.63
N ASN A 268 12.71 3.55 -1.54
CA ASN A 268 12.42 3.09 -2.90
C ASN A 268 12.18 1.59 -2.99
N SER A 269 12.56 0.83 -1.95
CA SER A 269 12.50 -0.64 -1.93
C SER A 269 11.22 -1.19 -1.29
N LEU A 270 10.12 -0.41 -1.25
CA LEU A 270 8.86 -0.95 -0.76
C LEU A 270 8.39 -2.13 -1.63
N ASP A 271 8.54 -3.32 -1.05
CA ASP A 271 7.90 -4.59 -1.39
C ASP A 271 8.11 -5.04 -2.86
N GLU A 272 9.30 -5.59 -3.16
CA GLU A 272 9.61 -6.22 -4.46
C GLU A 272 8.59 -7.29 -4.87
N ASP A 273 8.00 -8.01 -3.90
CA ASP A 273 7.02 -9.06 -4.19
C ASP A 273 5.71 -8.47 -4.73
N SER A 274 5.28 -7.33 -4.18
CA SER A 274 4.15 -6.59 -4.74
C SER A 274 4.41 -6.12 -6.17
N GLN A 275 5.65 -5.71 -6.49
CA GLN A 275 6.02 -5.30 -7.84
C GLN A 275 6.01 -6.49 -8.82
N ARG A 276 6.53 -7.65 -8.41
CA ARG A 276 6.50 -8.89 -9.20
C ARG A 276 5.06 -9.32 -9.48
N SER A 277 4.19 -9.27 -8.48
CA SER A 277 2.77 -9.57 -8.64
C SER A 277 2.07 -8.61 -9.61
N CYS A 278 2.39 -7.31 -9.58
CA CYS A 278 1.84 -6.34 -10.53
C CYS A 278 2.29 -6.61 -11.97
N VAL A 279 3.57 -6.96 -12.18
CA VAL A 279 4.08 -7.33 -13.50
C VAL A 279 3.40 -8.59 -14.04
N GLN A 280 3.18 -9.59 -13.18
CA GLN A 280 2.40 -10.78 -13.54
C GLN A 280 0.97 -10.42 -13.95
N LEU A 281 0.28 -9.58 -13.17
CA LEU A 281 -1.07 -9.12 -13.48
C LEU A 281 -1.14 -8.37 -14.82
N LEU A 282 -0.16 -7.51 -15.13
CA LEU A 282 -0.12 -6.82 -16.43
C LEU A 282 0.14 -7.78 -17.59
N ASN A 283 1.01 -8.78 -17.38
CA ASN A 283 1.22 -9.82 -18.39
C ASN A 283 -0.07 -10.59 -18.65
N ASP A 284 -0.80 -10.99 -17.60
CA ASP A 284 -2.08 -11.70 -17.72
C ASP A 284 -3.13 -10.84 -18.46
N LEU A 285 -3.22 -9.55 -18.15
CA LEU A 285 -4.12 -8.62 -18.86
C LEU A 285 -3.71 -8.39 -20.32
N SER A 286 -2.43 -8.53 -20.65
CA SER A 286 -1.95 -8.39 -22.02
C SER A 286 -2.18 -9.63 -22.87
N GLN A 287 -2.22 -10.83 -22.25
CA GLN A 287 -2.44 -12.09 -22.96
C GLN A 287 -3.75 -12.05 -23.76
N THR A 288 -3.70 -12.60 -24.97
CA THR A 288 -4.88 -12.71 -25.83
C THR A 288 -4.98 -14.11 -26.41
N ASN A 289 -6.21 -14.51 -26.72
CA ASN A 289 -6.46 -15.69 -27.54
C ASN A 289 -6.45 -15.36 -29.05
N ILE A 290 -5.91 -14.20 -29.46
CA ILE A 290 -5.99 -13.70 -30.85
C ILE A 290 -5.27 -14.61 -31.84
N SER A 291 -4.26 -15.34 -31.40
CA SER A 291 -3.44 -16.26 -32.19
C SER A 291 -3.95 -17.70 -32.21
N SER A 292 -4.93 -18.04 -31.36
CA SER A 292 -5.39 -19.42 -31.15
C SER A 292 -6.88 -19.63 -31.39
N VAL A 293 -7.71 -18.60 -31.23
CA VAL A 293 -9.18 -18.67 -31.36
C VAL A 293 -9.64 -17.82 -32.55
N TYR A 294 -10.53 -18.39 -33.37
CA TYR A 294 -11.08 -17.71 -34.55
C TYR A 294 -12.01 -16.56 -34.13
N ARG A 295 -12.30 -15.62 -35.04
CA ARG A 295 -13.20 -14.49 -34.74
C ARG A 295 -14.54 -14.66 -35.44
N LEU A 296 -15.59 -14.64 -34.62
CA LEU A 296 -16.97 -14.71 -35.08
C LEU A 296 -17.36 -13.41 -35.78
N ASP A 297 -17.95 -13.56 -36.96
CA ASP A 297 -18.20 -12.46 -37.88
C ASP A 297 -19.51 -11.71 -37.57
N GLY A 298 -19.38 -10.47 -37.11
CA GLY A 298 -20.51 -9.61 -36.71
C GLY A 298 -20.90 -9.74 -35.23
N LEU A 299 -20.05 -10.34 -34.40
CA LEU A 299 -20.13 -10.23 -32.94
C LEU A 299 -19.52 -8.88 -32.53
N ASP A 300 -20.27 -8.06 -31.80
CA ASP A 300 -19.73 -6.79 -31.29
C ASP A 300 -18.62 -7.10 -30.27
N PRO A 301 -17.38 -6.59 -30.44
CA PRO A 301 -16.32 -6.77 -29.45
C PRO A 301 -16.74 -6.30 -28.05
N VAL A 302 -17.67 -5.36 -27.97
CA VAL A 302 -18.25 -4.85 -26.72
C VAL A 302 -18.97 -5.95 -25.94
N ASP A 303 -19.64 -6.89 -26.62
CA ASP A 303 -20.29 -8.07 -26.00
C ASP A 303 -19.25 -9.11 -25.51
N MET A 304 -18.02 -9.06 -26.03
CA MET A 304 -16.89 -9.89 -25.57
C MET A 304 -16.29 -9.38 -24.25
N TYR A 305 -16.40 -8.07 -23.97
CA TYR A 305 -15.81 -7.45 -22.79
C TYR A 305 -16.84 -6.85 -21.81
N HIS A 306 -18.16 -6.94 -22.04
CA HIS A 306 -19.13 -6.25 -21.19
C HIS A 306 -19.36 -6.85 -19.80
N LYS A 307 -19.68 -5.94 -18.86
CA LYS A 307 -19.99 -6.17 -17.45
C LYS A 307 -21.48 -6.47 -17.26
N ALA A 308 -21.81 -7.38 -16.34
CA ALA A 308 -23.11 -7.41 -15.70
C ALA A 308 -23.27 -6.17 -14.81
N SER A 309 -23.93 -5.10 -15.28
CA SER A 309 -24.30 -4.01 -14.38
C SER A 309 -25.48 -4.43 -13.52
N VAL A 310 -25.30 -4.41 -12.20
CA VAL A 310 -26.42 -4.42 -11.25
C VAL A 310 -27.08 -3.05 -11.37
N SER A 311 -28.30 -3.00 -11.87
CA SER A 311 -29.09 -1.78 -11.92
C SER A 311 -29.32 -1.25 -10.50
N MET A 312 -29.21 0.07 -10.36
CA MET A 312 -29.85 0.81 -9.28
C MET A 312 -31.33 0.46 -9.33
N SER A 313 -31.84 -0.25 -8.33
CA SER A 313 -33.27 -0.51 -8.21
C SER A 313 -33.94 0.82 -7.83
N GLU A 314 -34.54 1.47 -8.82
CA GLU A 314 -35.62 2.43 -8.56
C GLU A 314 -36.78 1.68 -7.93
N ASN A 315 -37.25 2.20 -6.79
CA ASN A 315 -38.36 1.67 -6.01
C ASN A 315 -39.61 1.48 -6.88
N PHE A 316 -40.00 0.22 -7.09
CA PHE A 316 -41.37 -0.12 -7.45
C PHE A 316 -41.97 -1.03 -6.37
N GLY A 317 -42.96 -0.48 -5.66
CA GLY A 317 -44.16 -1.15 -5.14
C GLY A 317 -44.00 -2.41 -4.30
N GLU A 318 -44.28 -2.27 -3.01
CA GLU A 318 -44.58 -3.35 -2.06
C GLU A 318 -45.40 -4.50 -2.66
N CYS A 319 -44.95 -5.75 -2.44
CA CYS A 319 -45.87 -6.88 -2.37
C CYS A 319 -45.35 -7.91 -1.35
N GLN A 320 -46.23 -8.26 -0.41
CA GLN A 320 -45.99 -9.03 0.80
C GLN A 320 -45.57 -10.48 0.48
N VAL A 321 -44.51 -10.95 1.14
CA VAL A 321 -44.17 -12.38 1.19
C VAL A 321 -44.75 -12.96 2.48
N SER A 322 -45.73 -13.85 2.32
CA SER A 322 -46.30 -14.67 3.38
C SER A 322 -45.46 -15.93 3.59
N ASP A 323 -45.33 -16.31 4.86
CA ASP A 323 -44.73 -17.54 5.37
C ASP A 323 -45.34 -18.82 4.77
N SER A 324 -44.49 -19.80 4.47
CA SER A 324 -44.71 -21.22 4.80
C SER A 324 -43.53 -22.08 4.32
N TRP A 325 -42.68 -22.50 5.25
CA TRP A 325 -41.75 -23.63 5.10
C TRP A 325 -42.15 -24.71 6.11
N GLU A 326 -42.63 -25.85 5.63
CA GLU A 326 -42.70 -27.15 6.31
C GLU A 326 -42.51 -28.21 5.20
N GLU A 327 -41.41 -28.96 5.21
CA GLU A 327 -41.28 -30.34 5.76
C GLU A 327 -42.04 -31.40 4.91
N CYS A 328 -41.52 -32.58 4.54
CA CYS A 328 -40.51 -33.43 5.15
C CYS A 328 -40.15 -34.62 4.22
N GLU A 329 -38.96 -35.21 4.47
CA GLU A 329 -38.62 -36.66 4.46
C GLU A 329 -38.79 -37.52 3.19
N GLY A 330 -37.99 -38.56 2.90
CA GLY A 330 -36.90 -39.30 3.56
C GLY A 330 -36.40 -40.34 2.52
N VAL A 331 -35.21 -40.92 2.57
CA VAL A 331 -34.91 -42.20 3.25
C VAL A 331 -33.40 -42.48 3.21
N SER A 332 -32.88 -42.74 4.42
CA SER A 332 -31.67 -43.44 4.92
C SER A 332 -30.85 -44.36 3.99
N SER A 333 -29.54 -44.54 4.17
CA SER A 333 -28.89 -45.22 5.32
C SER A 333 -27.34 -45.14 5.23
N SER A 334 -26.63 -44.60 6.23
CA SER A 334 -25.97 -45.25 7.41
C SER A 334 -24.66 -46.01 7.06
N SER A 335 -23.52 -45.89 7.77
CA SER A 335 -23.34 -45.71 9.21
C SER A 335 -21.89 -45.37 9.63
N LYS A 336 -21.81 -44.43 10.60
CA LYS A 336 -20.99 -44.35 11.82
C LYS A 336 -19.45 -44.44 11.79
N CYS A 337 -18.82 -43.39 12.33
CA CYS A 337 -17.78 -43.53 13.37
C CYS A 337 -17.92 -42.44 14.43
N SER A 338 -17.69 -42.84 15.68
CA SER A 338 -17.93 -42.16 16.95
C SER A 338 -16.76 -41.28 17.40
N ALA A 339 -17.08 -40.30 18.27
CA ALA A 339 -16.17 -39.42 18.95
C ALA A 339 -15.20 -40.15 19.91
N SER A 340 -13.94 -39.71 19.93
CA SER A 340 -13.07 -39.74 21.10
C SER A 340 -12.04 -38.62 21.02
N GLU A 341 -11.87 -37.93 22.14
CA GLU A 341 -10.89 -36.89 22.44
C GLU A 341 -9.46 -37.27 22.03
N LYS A 342 -8.73 -36.29 21.44
CA LYS A 342 -7.32 -35.96 21.75
C LYS A 342 -6.74 -34.93 20.76
N SER A 343 -6.13 -33.90 21.36
CA SER A 343 -4.99 -33.08 20.88
C SER A 343 -5.05 -32.45 19.47
N SER A 344 -5.12 -31.12 19.46
CA SER A 344 -4.73 -30.24 18.36
C SER A 344 -3.24 -30.39 18.00
N PRO A 345 -2.87 -30.45 16.71
CA PRO A 345 -1.51 -30.16 16.29
C PRO A 345 -1.39 -28.69 15.92
N ASP A 346 -0.47 -28.02 16.62
CA ASP A 346 0.20 -26.82 16.16
C ASP A 346 0.74 -27.04 14.75
N SER A 347 0.39 -26.16 13.82
CA SER A 347 1.08 -26.05 12.53
C SER A 347 1.75 -24.69 12.47
N GLU A 348 3.04 -24.72 12.75
CA GLU A 348 3.99 -23.65 12.51
C GLU A 348 3.99 -23.31 11.00
N TRP A 349 3.32 -22.21 10.64
CA TRP A 349 3.61 -21.53 9.38
C TRP A 349 4.92 -20.76 9.55
N LYS A 350 6.02 -21.41 9.18
CA LYS A 350 7.31 -20.76 8.92
C LYS A 350 7.25 -20.05 7.56
N GLY A 351 6.70 -18.84 7.56
CA GLY A 351 6.97 -17.83 6.55
C GLY A 351 8.12 -16.96 7.03
N GLY A 352 9.34 -17.29 6.63
CA GLY A 352 10.51 -16.44 6.88
C GLY A 352 10.35 -15.13 6.11
N VAL A 353 10.29 -14.02 6.83
CA VAL A 353 10.37 -12.69 6.24
C VAL A 353 11.86 -12.43 5.95
N GLU A 354 12.28 -12.70 4.72
CA GLU A 354 13.58 -12.24 4.21
C GLU A 354 13.54 -10.70 4.10
N GLY A 355 14.29 -10.04 4.98
CA GLY A 355 14.53 -8.61 4.90
C GLY A 355 15.46 -8.27 3.73
N PHE A 356 14.90 -7.79 2.62
CA PHE A 356 15.61 -7.12 1.53
C PHE A 356 16.03 -5.68 1.96
N ILE A 357 17.11 -5.00 1.55
CA ILE A 357 18.29 -5.20 0.69
C ILE A 357 19.36 -4.23 1.23
N VAL A 358 20.57 -4.72 1.50
CA VAL A 358 21.81 -3.97 1.19
C VAL A 358 22.27 -4.54 -0.15
N GLN A 359 22.64 -3.64 -1.08
CA GLN A 359 23.14 -3.98 -2.41
C GLN A 359 24.18 -5.10 -2.33
N CYS A 360 24.10 -6.07 -3.25
CA CYS A 360 25.01 -7.20 -3.40
C CYS A 360 26.41 -6.91 -2.85
N GLN A 361 26.72 -7.50 -1.71
CA GLN A 361 28.09 -7.71 -1.27
C GLN A 361 28.27 -9.21 -1.14
N ASP A 362 29.38 -9.67 -1.69
CA ASP A 362 29.78 -11.06 -1.86
C ASP A 362 29.39 -11.95 -0.68
N GLU A 363 28.98 -13.19 -0.96
CA GLU A 363 28.72 -14.27 0.01
C GLU A 363 29.93 -14.42 0.96
N LEU A 364 29.94 -13.62 2.03
CA LEU A 364 30.79 -13.81 3.19
C LEU A 364 30.06 -14.82 4.08
N ASP A 365 30.68 -15.96 4.32
CA ASP A 365 30.19 -16.94 5.30
C ASP A 365 30.03 -16.24 6.66
N ASP A 366 28.78 -15.99 7.07
CA ASP A 366 28.48 -15.44 8.40
C ASP A 366 29.11 -16.35 9.48
N PRO A 367 29.78 -15.78 10.49
CA PRO A 367 30.45 -16.56 11.52
C PRO A 367 29.44 -17.37 12.34
N LYS A 368 29.64 -18.70 12.42
CA LYS A 368 28.79 -19.63 13.16
C LYS A 368 29.54 -20.27 14.30
N PHE A 369 28.90 -20.33 15.48
CA PHE A 369 29.47 -20.87 16.69
C PHE A 369 28.60 -22.00 17.27
N PHE A 370 29.22 -23.14 17.51
CA PHE A 370 28.56 -24.27 18.16
C PHE A 370 28.47 -24.04 19.67
N VAL A 371 27.28 -24.22 20.23
CA VAL A 371 27.01 -24.12 21.67
C VAL A 371 27.34 -25.46 22.33
N ASP A 372 28.54 -25.56 22.92
CA ASP A 372 28.93 -26.74 23.69
C ASP A 372 28.45 -26.65 25.14
N LEU A 373 27.43 -27.45 25.48
CA LEU A 373 26.83 -27.47 26.81
C LEU A 373 27.70 -28.16 27.87
N ASN A 374 28.70 -28.95 27.45
CA ASN A 374 29.66 -29.58 28.38
C ASN A 374 30.74 -28.58 28.85
N ALA A 375 30.86 -27.44 28.17
CA ALA A 375 31.86 -26.42 28.46
C ALA A 375 31.66 -25.70 29.81
N GLY A 376 30.43 -25.71 30.36
CA GLY A 376 30.13 -25.08 31.64
C GLY A 376 30.68 -25.81 32.87
N GLU A 377 31.02 -27.09 32.73
CA GLU A 377 31.62 -27.92 33.80
C GLU A 377 33.16 -28.02 33.68
N MET A 378 33.74 -27.53 32.58
CA MET A 378 35.17 -27.57 32.31
C MET A 378 35.87 -26.32 32.86
N GLU A 379 37.06 -26.48 33.47
CA GLU A 379 37.89 -25.36 33.95
C GLU A 379 38.64 -24.63 32.82
N ASP A 380 38.59 -25.14 31.60
CA ASP A 380 39.38 -24.68 30.45
C ASP A 380 38.68 -23.57 29.66
N SER A 381 39.38 -22.44 29.46
CA SER A 381 38.87 -21.27 28.70
C SER A 381 38.82 -21.51 27.19
N GLU A 382 39.52 -22.53 26.68
CA GLU A 382 39.75 -22.77 25.25
C GLU A 382 38.45 -22.98 24.47
N VAL A 383 37.39 -23.48 25.13
CA VAL A 383 36.08 -23.73 24.49
C VAL A 383 35.35 -22.42 24.15
N PHE A 384 35.60 -21.34 24.89
CA PHE A 384 34.97 -20.04 24.68
C PHE A 384 35.82 -19.09 23.83
N ASP A 385 37.10 -19.37 23.64
CA ASP A 385 38.03 -18.50 22.92
C ASP A 385 37.53 -18.06 21.52
N PRO A 386 36.92 -18.93 20.68
CA PRO A 386 36.42 -18.49 19.37
C PRO A 386 35.28 -17.46 19.46
N VAL A 387 34.31 -17.67 20.37
CA VAL A 387 33.18 -16.75 20.57
C VAL A 387 33.65 -15.46 21.24
N LEU A 388 34.51 -15.56 22.24
CA LEU A 388 35.03 -14.41 22.96
C LEU A 388 35.93 -13.54 22.08
N THR A 389 36.80 -14.13 21.27
CA THR A 389 37.63 -13.37 20.32
C THR A 389 36.79 -12.65 19.28
N PHE A 390 35.77 -13.31 18.73
CA PHE A 390 34.80 -12.70 17.82
C PHE A 390 34.07 -11.52 18.48
N LEU A 391 33.46 -11.74 19.64
CA LEU A 391 32.70 -10.70 20.34
C LEU A 391 33.59 -9.59 20.93
N ASN A 392 34.90 -9.80 21.06
CA ASN A 392 35.83 -8.80 21.60
C ASN A 392 36.42 -7.84 20.55
N GLN A 393 36.06 -7.97 19.26
CA GLN A 393 36.58 -7.08 18.23
C GLN A 393 36.09 -5.64 18.43
N ASP A 394 37.00 -4.67 18.33
CA ASP A 394 36.68 -3.26 18.58
C ASP A 394 35.79 -2.70 17.46
N GLY A 395 34.69 -2.04 17.84
CA GLY A 395 33.80 -1.31 16.94
C GLY A 395 32.85 -2.17 16.11
N TYR A 396 32.04 -1.49 15.27
CA TYR A 396 31.03 -2.14 14.43
C TYR A 396 31.64 -2.76 13.16
N GLN A 397 31.12 -3.94 12.80
CA GLN A 397 31.45 -4.69 11.60
C GLN A 397 30.15 -5.29 11.04
N THR A 398 30.07 -5.51 9.73
CA THR A 398 28.82 -5.95 9.07
C THR A 398 28.28 -7.28 9.61
N TYR A 399 29.16 -8.23 9.94
CA TYR A 399 28.80 -9.51 10.55
C TYR A 399 28.25 -9.42 11.99
N PHE A 400 28.27 -8.25 12.63
CA PHE A 400 27.54 -8.04 13.89
C PHE A 400 26.07 -7.67 13.69
N GLN A 401 25.64 -7.39 12.46
CA GLN A 401 24.24 -7.07 12.16
C GLN A 401 23.23 -8.10 12.71
N PRO A 402 23.44 -9.43 12.59
CA PRO A 402 22.52 -10.42 13.17
C PRO A 402 22.42 -10.36 14.71
N LEU A 403 23.43 -9.80 15.40
CA LEU A 403 23.40 -9.62 16.85
C LEU A 403 22.48 -8.45 17.25
N TYR A 404 22.29 -7.47 16.36
CA TYR A 404 21.65 -6.19 16.64
C TYR A 404 20.29 -6.01 15.96
N ASP A 405 20.00 -6.80 14.94
CA ASP A 405 18.79 -6.69 14.12
C ASP A 405 17.48 -6.94 14.89
N LEU A 406 16.37 -6.40 14.39
CA LEU A 406 15.05 -6.51 15.02
C LEU A 406 14.58 -7.97 15.19
N SER A 407 14.90 -8.85 14.24
CA SER A 407 14.46 -10.25 14.18
C SER A 407 15.21 -11.20 15.13
N MET A 408 16.25 -10.73 15.81
CA MET A 408 17.13 -11.59 16.64
C MET A 408 17.73 -12.73 15.82
N SER A 409 18.23 -12.44 14.62
CA SER A 409 18.66 -13.49 13.68
C SER A 409 19.82 -14.32 14.24
N PHE A 410 20.61 -13.78 15.17
CA PHE A 410 21.67 -14.53 15.87
C PHE A 410 21.23 -15.85 16.50
N LEU A 411 19.95 -15.97 16.88
CA LEU A 411 19.37 -17.22 17.41
C LEU A 411 19.39 -18.36 16.38
N ASN A 412 19.41 -18.03 15.09
CA ASN A 412 19.35 -19.00 13.99
C ASN A 412 20.62 -18.97 13.12
N SER A 413 21.28 -17.82 12.98
CA SER A 413 22.42 -17.65 12.05
C SER A 413 23.77 -17.74 12.74
N THR A 414 23.93 -17.17 13.94
CA THR A 414 25.23 -17.05 14.63
C THR A 414 25.50 -18.20 15.59
N PHE A 415 24.50 -18.65 16.35
CA PHE A 415 24.65 -19.76 17.29
C PHE A 415 23.85 -20.98 16.82
N TYR A 416 24.42 -22.18 16.97
CA TYR A 416 23.74 -23.44 16.64
C TYR A 416 24.17 -24.56 17.59
N GLY A 417 23.47 -25.69 17.56
CA GLY A 417 23.79 -26.85 18.40
C GLY A 417 23.09 -26.91 19.75
N PHE A 418 22.17 -25.99 20.03
CA PHE A 418 21.31 -26.01 21.21
C PHE A 418 19.89 -26.45 20.84
N SER A 419 19.18 -27.09 21.79
CA SER A 419 17.78 -27.52 21.63
C SER A 419 16.79 -26.50 22.19
N GLU A 420 17.11 -25.93 23.36
CA GLU A 420 16.29 -24.94 24.02
C GLU A 420 17.04 -23.63 24.13
N GLU A 421 16.34 -22.49 24.13
CA GLU A 421 17.02 -21.20 24.32
C GLU A 421 17.71 -21.09 25.69
N GLU A 422 17.34 -21.91 26.68
CA GLU A 422 17.94 -21.92 28.03
C GLU A 422 19.40 -22.38 27.97
N ASP A 423 19.69 -23.34 27.10
CA ASP A 423 21.03 -23.85 26.78
C ASP A 423 21.94 -22.69 26.32
N LEU A 424 21.43 -21.86 25.39
CA LEU A 424 22.15 -20.69 24.90
C LEU A 424 22.33 -19.61 25.98
N VAL A 425 21.33 -19.40 26.84
CA VAL A 425 21.45 -18.46 27.97
C VAL A 425 22.57 -18.89 28.91
N PHE A 426 22.61 -20.18 29.29
CA PHE A 426 23.66 -20.71 30.15
C PHE A 426 25.06 -20.56 29.51
N TYR A 427 25.17 -20.86 28.21
CA TYR A 427 26.42 -20.67 27.45
C TYR A 427 26.87 -19.20 27.39
N LEU A 428 25.95 -18.26 27.19
CA LEU A 428 26.26 -16.83 27.17
C LEU A 428 26.57 -16.28 28.57
N GLU A 429 25.94 -16.79 29.63
CA GLU A 429 26.25 -16.43 31.02
C GLU A 429 27.65 -16.88 31.43
N THR A 430 28.03 -18.10 31.08
CA THR A 430 29.40 -18.62 31.29
C THR A 430 30.42 -17.83 30.46
N SER A 431 30.14 -17.56 29.18
CA SER A 431 30.95 -16.70 28.31
C SER A 431 31.14 -15.29 28.89
N ARG A 432 30.06 -14.66 29.39
CA ARG A 432 30.09 -13.34 30.04
C ARG A 432 31.03 -13.33 31.25
N ASN A 433 30.99 -14.37 32.08
CA ASN A 433 31.84 -14.49 33.27
C ASN A 433 33.32 -14.63 32.90
N TRP A 434 33.63 -15.43 31.88
CA TRP A 434 35.00 -15.56 31.36
C TRP A 434 35.52 -14.27 30.73
N ALA A 435 34.72 -13.60 29.89
CA ALA A 435 35.06 -12.31 29.30
C ALA A 435 35.44 -11.29 30.39
N LYS A 436 34.65 -11.24 31.47
CA LYS A 436 34.90 -10.36 32.62
C LYS A 436 36.17 -10.74 33.38
N LYS A 437 36.45 -12.04 33.54
CA LYS A 437 37.65 -12.55 34.23
C LYS A 437 38.94 -12.26 33.44
N ILE A 438 38.88 -12.37 32.11
CA ILE A 438 40.03 -12.18 31.19
C ILE A 438 40.16 -10.70 30.75
N ASN A 439 39.30 -9.79 31.23
CA ASN A 439 39.24 -8.37 30.85
C ASN A 439 38.99 -8.12 29.35
N MET A 440 38.24 -9.00 28.68
CA MET A 440 37.74 -8.80 27.33
C MET A 440 36.48 -7.91 27.34
N SER A 441 36.69 -6.59 27.34
CA SER A 441 35.62 -5.61 27.57
C SER A 441 34.49 -5.66 26.53
N TRP A 442 34.78 -5.75 25.23
CA TRP A 442 33.75 -5.79 24.19
C TRP A 442 32.96 -7.10 24.21
N ALA A 443 33.64 -8.23 24.45
CA ALA A 443 32.94 -9.51 24.61
C ALA A 443 32.02 -9.48 25.83
N HIS A 444 32.46 -8.92 26.96
CA HIS A 444 31.63 -8.77 28.16
C HIS A 444 30.39 -7.93 27.87
N ILE A 445 30.52 -6.78 27.20
CA ILE A 445 29.42 -5.89 26.82
C ILE A 445 28.44 -6.59 25.87
N ARG A 446 28.94 -7.22 24.79
CA ARG A 446 28.09 -7.89 23.79
C ARG A 446 27.38 -9.12 24.38
N CYS A 447 28.03 -9.91 25.24
CA CYS A 447 27.36 -10.99 25.97
C CYS A 447 26.24 -10.47 26.88
N CYS A 448 26.49 -9.40 27.65
CA CYS A 448 25.45 -8.77 28.47
C CYS A 448 24.27 -8.28 27.60
N PHE A 449 24.56 -7.64 26.46
CA PHE A 449 23.53 -7.18 25.54
C PHE A 449 22.68 -8.34 24.99
N LEU A 450 23.30 -9.42 24.49
CA LEU A 450 22.59 -10.59 23.97
C LEU A 450 21.72 -11.26 25.05
N LEU A 451 22.25 -11.44 26.27
CA LEU A 451 21.49 -11.95 27.41
C LEU A 451 20.30 -11.05 27.75
N GLY A 452 20.50 -9.73 27.71
CA GLY A 452 19.44 -8.75 27.88
C GLY A 452 18.33 -8.90 26.84
N ARG A 453 18.69 -9.08 25.57
CA ARG A 453 17.72 -9.31 24.47
C ARG A 453 16.89 -10.58 24.67
N ILE A 454 17.54 -11.70 25.01
CA ILE A 454 16.84 -12.96 25.28
C ILE A 454 15.90 -12.80 26.49
N CYS A 455 16.33 -12.07 27.52
CA CYS A 455 15.47 -11.76 28.67
C CYS A 455 14.25 -10.91 28.27
N VAL A 456 14.40 -9.93 27.39
CA VAL A 456 13.27 -9.15 26.84
C VAL A 456 12.31 -10.06 26.08
N LYS A 457 12.82 -10.93 25.19
CA LYS A 457 12.01 -11.92 24.45
C LYS A 457 11.18 -12.80 25.39
N ARG A 458 11.76 -13.21 26.52
CA ARG A 458 11.08 -13.98 27.59
C ARG A 458 10.27 -13.13 28.57
N MET A 459 10.06 -11.83 28.31
CA MET A 459 9.34 -10.90 29.19
C MET A 459 9.95 -10.73 30.60
N LYS A 460 11.22 -11.11 30.80
CA LYS A 460 11.97 -10.94 32.06
C LYS A 460 12.62 -9.55 32.13
N LEU A 461 11.79 -8.49 32.14
CA LEU A 461 12.25 -7.10 31.98
C LEU A 461 13.24 -6.64 33.08
N SER A 462 13.05 -7.07 34.33
CA SER A 462 13.96 -6.69 35.43
C SER A 462 15.35 -7.31 35.26
N GLN A 463 15.42 -8.55 34.76
CA GLN A 463 16.70 -9.21 34.49
C GLN A 463 17.38 -8.58 33.28
N ALA A 464 16.61 -8.29 32.21
CA ALA A 464 17.11 -7.58 31.04
C ALA A 464 17.72 -6.22 31.42
N ARG A 465 17.04 -5.46 32.29
CA ARG A 465 17.54 -4.17 32.81
C ARG A 465 18.92 -4.31 33.45
N VAL A 466 19.10 -5.31 34.32
CA VAL A 466 20.38 -5.56 35.00
C VAL A 466 21.49 -5.83 33.99
N TYR A 467 21.23 -6.66 32.98
CA TYR A 467 22.21 -6.96 31.95
C TYR A 467 22.57 -5.73 31.10
N PHE A 468 21.59 -4.92 30.70
CA PHE A 468 21.86 -3.70 29.95
C PHE A 468 22.57 -2.62 30.77
N GLU A 469 22.25 -2.47 32.06
CA GLU A 469 22.97 -1.57 32.97
C GLU A 469 24.42 -2.00 33.15
N GLU A 470 24.67 -3.30 33.29
CA GLU A 470 26.03 -3.83 33.36
C GLU A 470 26.81 -3.56 32.07
N ALA A 471 26.21 -3.82 30.91
CA ALA A 471 26.81 -3.53 29.61
C ALA A 471 27.19 -2.05 29.48
N LEU A 472 26.27 -1.14 29.84
CA LEU A 472 26.50 0.29 29.77
C LEU A 472 27.58 0.75 30.77
N SER A 473 27.62 0.16 31.97
CA SER A 473 28.64 0.49 32.99
C SER A 473 30.06 0.06 32.59
N ALA A 474 30.19 -0.98 31.78
CA ALA A 474 31.48 -1.47 31.28
C ALA A 474 31.97 -0.69 30.04
N MET A 475 31.10 0.12 29.41
CA MET A 475 31.36 0.81 28.14
C MET A 475 32.17 2.10 28.33
N ARG A 476 33.39 2.14 27.77
CA ARG A 476 34.28 3.33 27.82
C ARG A 476 34.44 4.06 26.48
N GLN A 477 34.32 3.35 25.35
CA GLN A 477 34.44 3.90 24.00
C GLN A 477 33.24 3.48 23.14
N GLY A 478 32.03 3.75 23.63
CA GLY A 478 30.79 3.26 23.04
C GLY A 478 30.59 3.65 21.57
N PHE A 479 31.06 4.84 21.17
CA PHE A 479 30.90 5.33 19.81
C PHE A 479 31.78 4.63 18.75
N LEU A 480 32.64 3.68 19.13
CA LEU A 480 33.26 2.77 18.16
C LEU A 480 32.23 1.80 17.56
N ASP A 481 31.16 1.47 18.31
CA ASP A 481 30.04 0.64 17.86
C ASP A 481 28.72 1.38 18.15
N VAL A 482 28.41 2.36 17.30
CA VAL A 482 27.23 3.22 17.45
C VAL A 482 25.92 2.42 17.40
N HIS A 483 25.88 1.32 16.63
CA HIS A 483 24.70 0.44 16.54
C HIS A 483 24.42 -0.26 17.87
N LEU A 484 25.44 -0.85 18.49
CA LEU A 484 25.30 -1.44 19.82
C LEU A 484 24.93 -0.39 20.88
N MET A 485 25.52 0.81 20.80
CA MET A 485 25.22 1.90 21.72
C MET A 485 23.77 2.36 21.60
N ALA A 486 23.28 2.60 20.38
CA ALA A 486 21.88 2.95 20.12
C ALA A 486 20.92 1.85 20.60
N ALA A 487 21.24 0.58 20.32
CA ALA A 487 20.44 -0.56 20.76
C ALA A 487 20.37 -0.67 22.30
N LEU A 488 21.50 -0.50 23.00
CA LEU A 488 21.56 -0.53 24.46
C LEU A 488 20.72 0.58 25.09
N TYR A 489 20.95 1.82 24.67
CA TYR A 489 20.22 2.99 25.17
C TYR A 489 18.71 2.88 24.86
N GLY A 490 18.35 2.46 23.65
CA GLY A 490 16.97 2.26 23.22
C GLY A 490 16.23 1.20 24.04
N ASN A 491 16.81 0.00 24.17
CA ASN A 491 16.20 -1.09 24.95
C ASN A 491 16.10 -0.75 26.44
N LEU A 492 17.17 -0.18 27.02
CA LEU A 492 17.16 0.17 28.43
C LEU A 492 16.10 1.25 28.71
N CYS A 493 16.05 2.32 27.91
CA CYS A 493 15.03 3.36 28.05
C CYS A 493 13.61 2.81 27.92
N ALA A 494 13.37 1.93 26.95
CA ALA A 494 12.07 1.32 26.79
C ALA A 494 11.63 0.50 28.02
N ILE A 495 12.57 -0.22 28.65
CA ILE A 495 12.29 -0.94 29.91
C ILE A 495 11.99 0.03 31.05
N TYR A 496 12.77 1.12 31.19
CA TYR A 496 12.53 2.16 32.19
C TYR A 496 11.14 2.80 32.03
N LEU A 497 10.73 3.08 30.79
CA LEU A 497 9.40 3.59 30.46
C LEU A 497 8.30 2.58 30.82
N LYS A 498 8.45 1.29 30.44
CA LYS A 498 7.48 0.24 30.78
C LYS A 498 7.35 -0.02 32.29
N GLN A 499 8.44 0.10 33.04
CA GLN A 499 8.48 -0.14 34.49
C GLN A 499 8.15 1.11 35.33
N ASN A 500 7.94 2.29 34.72
CA ASN A 500 7.67 3.56 35.40
C ASN A 500 8.73 3.96 36.46
N LEU A 501 10.02 3.67 36.19
CA LEU A 501 11.12 3.92 37.12
C LEU A 501 11.71 5.32 36.93
N ARG A 502 11.52 6.21 37.91
CA ARG A 502 11.81 7.65 37.75
C ARG A 502 13.25 8.08 38.03
N SER A 503 14.01 7.38 38.86
CA SER A 503 15.19 7.95 39.54
C SER A 503 16.50 8.04 38.73
N LYS A 504 16.53 7.67 37.45
CA LYS A 504 17.68 7.86 36.52
C LYS A 504 17.24 8.07 35.06
N GLN A 505 15.95 8.30 34.84
CA GLN A 505 15.31 8.17 33.54
C GLN A 505 15.62 9.33 32.59
N GLU A 506 15.70 10.56 33.10
CA GLU A 506 15.71 11.76 32.23
C GLU A 506 16.98 11.84 31.36
N LEU A 507 18.17 11.71 31.95
CA LEU A 507 19.42 11.78 31.19
C LEU A 507 19.54 10.63 30.19
N LEU A 508 19.20 9.41 30.62
CA LEU A 508 19.23 8.21 29.78
C LEU A 508 18.27 8.37 28.59
N LEU A 509 17.06 8.87 28.83
CA LEU A 509 16.03 9.07 27.82
C LEU A 509 16.44 10.14 26.80
N GLU A 510 17.06 11.24 27.23
CA GLU A 510 17.55 12.28 26.32
C GLU A 510 18.72 11.79 25.46
N LYS A 511 19.63 10.98 26.02
CA LYS A 511 20.72 10.34 25.25
C LYS A 511 20.17 9.32 24.25
N ALA A 512 19.26 8.43 24.67
CA ALA A 512 18.58 7.50 23.77
C ALA A 512 17.82 8.24 22.66
N ALA A 513 17.11 9.31 23.01
CA ALA A 513 16.41 10.15 22.03
C ALA A 513 17.36 10.67 20.96
N SER A 514 18.53 11.19 21.35
CA SER A 514 19.52 11.68 20.38
C SER A 514 20.07 10.57 19.49
N LEU A 515 20.35 9.37 20.01
CA LEU A 515 20.83 8.24 19.19
C LEU A 515 19.75 7.78 18.20
N LEU A 516 18.51 7.59 18.64
CA LEU A 516 17.43 7.09 17.78
C LEU A 516 17.03 8.10 16.69
N THR A 517 17.09 9.40 16.99
CA THR A 517 16.53 10.44 16.11
C THR A 517 17.57 11.14 15.24
N CYS A 518 18.80 11.30 15.75
CA CYS A 518 19.84 12.04 15.04
C CYS A 518 20.61 11.16 14.05
N LEU A 519 20.79 9.86 14.27
CA LEU A 519 21.57 9.02 13.38
C LEU A 519 20.90 8.84 12.01
N HIS A 520 21.72 8.81 10.95
CA HIS A 520 21.29 8.44 9.61
C HIS A 520 20.93 6.95 9.60
N GLN A 521 19.76 6.59 9.09
CA GLN A 521 19.33 5.19 8.94
C GLN A 521 19.38 4.35 10.23
N HIS A 522 18.83 4.86 11.34
CA HIS A 522 18.72 4.09 12.59
C HIS A 522 18.19 2.67 12.33
N THR A 523 18.92 1.67 12.84
CA THR A 523 18.57 0.24 12.77
C THR A 523 17.88 -0.16 14.06
N PHE A 524 16.59 -0.48 13.97
CA PHE A 524 15.83 -0.92 15.13
C PHE A 524 16.33 -2.27 15.64
N SER A 525 16.58 -2.35 16.94
CA SER A 525 17.04 -3.57 17.60
C SER A 525 15.93 -4.30 18.36
N SER A 526 14.82 -3.61 18.62
CA SER A 526 13.70 -4.11 19.41
C SER A 526 12.42 -3.35 19.12
N GLU A 527 11.28 -4.07 19.13
CA GLU A 527 9.94 -3.46 19.07
C GLU A 527 9.69 -2.49 20.25
N HIS A 528 10.42 -2.66 21.35
CA HIS A 528 10.26 -1.89 22.57
C HIS A 528 10.69 -0.42 22.38
N GLU A 529 11.55 -0.14 21.40
CA GLU A 529 11.95 1.23 21.03
C GLU A 529 10.74 2.09 20.63
N LEU A 530 9.61 1.49 20.24
CA LEU A 530 8.36 2.19 19.99
C LEU A 530 7.88 3.02 21.20
N GLU A 531 8.11 2.55 22.43
CA GLU A 531 7.76 3.30 23.65
C GLU A 531 8.57 4.60 23.78
N VAL A 532 9.84 4.56 23.40
CA VAL A 532 10.71 5.74 23.37
C VAL A 532 10.23 6.71 22.28
N LEU A 533 9.90 6.21 21.08
CA LEU A 533 9.39 7.05 20.00
C LEU A 533 8.04 7.70 20.34
N LYS A 534 7.11 7.00 21.01
CA LYS A 534 5.85 7.57 21.50
C LYS A 534 6.10 8.72 22.49
N TYR A 535 7.01 8.51 23.45
CA TYR A 535 7.42 9.58 24.37
C TYR A 535 7.96 10.80 23.61
N LEU A 536 8.81 10.57 22.59
CA LEU A 536 9.39 11.65 21.79
C LEU A 536 8.37 12.37 20.93
N LEU A 537 7.37 11.67 20.38
CA LEU A 537 6.29 12.32 19.65
C LEU A 537 5.48 13.22 20.57
N LYS A 538 5.18 12.76 21.79
CA LYS A 538 4.53 13.60 22.81
C LYS A 538 5.37 14.84 23.13
N LYS A 539 6.68 14.68 23.31
CA LYS A 539 7.60 15.80 23.51
C LYS A 539 7.59 16.77 22.31
N ALA A 540 7.58 16.26 21.09
CA ALA A 540 7.52 17.07 19.87
C ALA A 540 6.22 17.89 19.78
N ILE A 541 5.08 17.31 20.17
CA ILE A 541 3.78 17.99 20.23
C ILE A 541 3.81 19.14 21.27
N ILE A 542 4.38 18.90 22.45
CA ILE A 542 4.50 19.91 23.51
C ILE A 542 5.44 21.06 23.10
N VAL A 543 6.58 20.72 22.47
CA VAL A 543 7.54 21.71 21.95
C VAL A 543 7.01 22.45 20.71
N ASN A 544 6.00 21.89 20.03
CA ASN A 544 5.38 22.42 18.82
C ASN A 544 6.41 22.64 17.69
N ASN A 545 7.30 21.66 17.47
CA ASN A 545 8.28 21.69 16.37
C ASN A 545 7.88 20.67 15.29
N THR A 546 7.50 21.17 14.10
CA THR A 546 7.01 20.35 12.99
C THR A 546 8.10 19.44 12.42
N SER A 547 9.36 19.87 12.40
CA SER A 547 10.48 19.06 11.90
C SER A 547 10.78 17.88 12.80
N PHE A 548 10.77 18.12 14.11
CA PHE A 548 10.92 17.07 15.10
C PHE A 548 9.75 16.08 15.05
N GLU A 549 8.50 16.58 14.99
CA GLU A 549 7.30 15.75 14.86
C GLU A 549 7.37 14.85 13.60
N SER A 550 7.77 15.43 12.46
CA SER A 550 7.92 14.70 11.18
C SER A 550 8.95 13.57 11.27
N ARG A 551 10.13 13.85 11.86
CA ARG A 551 11.19 12.84 12.07
C ARG A 551 10.67 11.67 12.91
N ILE A 552 9.96 11.94 14.00
CA ILE A 552 9.43 10.88 14.86
C ILE A 552 8.33 10.07 14.17
N CYS A 553 7.38 10.72 13.49
CA CYS A 553 6.35 10.02 12.71
C CYS A 553 6.97 9.06 11.68
N PHE A 554 8.03 9.48 11.00
CA PHE A 554 8.77 8.64 10.06
C PHE A 554 9.45 7.44 10.73
N LEU A 555 10.11 7.63 11.87
CA LEU A 555 10.76 6.54 12.61
C LEU A 555 9.73 5.53 13.14
N ILE A 556 8.59 6.00 13.65
CA ILE A 556 7.48 5.14 14.07
C ILE A 556 6.97 4.31 12.89
N PHE A 557 6.75 4.95 11.73
CA PHE A 557 6.38 4.26 10.50
C PHE A 557 7.40 3.18 10.13
N ARG A 558 8.70 3.49 10.11
CA ARG A 558 9.74 2.51 9.76
C ARG A 558 9.72 1.29 10.67
N LEU A 559 9.63 1.50 11.99
CA LEU A 559 9.57 0.40 12.95
C LEU A 559 8.31 -0.46 12.75
N LEU A 560 7.14 0.16 12.65
CA LEU A 560 5.88 -0.56 12.48
C LEU A 560 5.80 -1.29 11.13
N HIS A 561 6.37 -0.72 10.07
CA HIS A 561 6.51 -1.36 8.77
C HIS A 561 7.38 -2.62 8.85
N GLN A 562 8.54 -2.56 9.53
CA GLN A 562 9.39 -3.74 9.75
C GLN A 562 8.71 -4.82 10.58
N LEU A 563 7.79 -4.45 11.47
CA LEU A 563 6.97 -5.37 12.27
C LEU A 563 5.72 -5.89 11.53
N GLY A 564 5.43 -5.42 10.31
CA GLY A 564 4.22 -5.76 9.56
C GLY A 564 2.92 -5.19 10.15
N ARG A 565 3.00 -4.22 11.06
CA ARG A 565 1.85 -3.61 11.77
C ARG A 565 1.32 -2.39 11.02
N TYR A 566 0.81 -2.61 9.82
CA TYR A 566 0.42 -1.54 8.88
C TYR A 566 -0.72 -0.64 9.40
N ASP A 567 -1.70 -1.21 10.10
CA ASP A 567 -2.84 -0.45 10.64
C ASP A 567 -2.44 0.58 11.69
N GLU A 568 -1.46 0.23 12.53
CA GLU A 568 -0.91 1.14 13.54
C GLU A 568 0.00 2.20 12.92
N ALA A 569 0.65 1.89 11.79
CA ALA A 569 1.54 2.82 11.10
C ALA A 569 0.77 3.95 10.41
N LEU A 570 -0.42 3.64 9.86
CA LEU A 570 -1.18 4.53 9.00
C LEU A 570 -1.44 5.94 9.59
N PRO A 571 -1.93 6.10 10.84
CA PRO A 571 -2.15 7.42 11.44
C PRO A 571 -0.90 8.31 11.47
N PHE A 572 0.28 7.71 11.66
CA PHE A 572 1.54 8.45 11.71
C PHE A 572 1.99 8.90 10.33
N VAL A 573 1.74 8.09 9.29
CA VAL A 573 2.05 8.46 7.90
C VAL A 573 1.06 9.51 7.38
N GLU A 574 -0.23 9.40 7.74
CA GLU A 574 -1.24 10.43 7.45
C GLU A 574 -0.83 11.77 8.07
N ARG A 575 -0.41 11.73 9.34
CA ARG A 575 0.08 12.92 10.03
C ARG A 575 1.34 13.50 9.39
N LEU A 576 2.28 12.64 9.00
CA LEU A 576 3.51 13.05 8.33
C LEU A 576 3.21 13.76 7.00
N GLN A 577 2.29 13.22 6.20
CA GLN A 577 1.87 13.87 4.95
C GLN A 577 1.19 15.22 5.21
N PHE A 578 0.34 15.31 6.24
CA PHE A 578 -0.28 16.57 6.64
C PHE A 578 0.74 17.66 7.01
N LEU A 579 1.76 17.29 7.81
CA LEU A 579 2.83 18.21 8.22
C LEU A 579 3.63 18.72 7.01
N LEU A 580 3.88 17.86 6.03
CA LEU A 580 4.57 18.21 4.79
C LEU A 580 3.78 19.22 3.96
N ILE A 581 2.48 19.01 3.79
CA ILE A 581 1.59 19.94 3.07
C ILE A 581 1.52 21.28 3.79
N SER A 582 1.32 21.27 5.12
CA SER A 582 1.16 22.47 5.94
C SER A 582 2.42 23.34 6.01
N SER A 583 3.61 22.73 5.84
CA SER A 583 4.89 23.43 5.88
C SER A 583 5.27 24.07 4.54
N CYS A 584 4.55 23.77 3.46
CA CYS A 584 4.81 24.33 2.13
C CYS A 584 4.15 25.70 1.96
N SER A 585 4.95 26.72 1.62
CA SER A 585 4.48 28.09 1.35
C SER A 585 3.90 28.29 -0.06
N GLN A 586 3.93 27.25 -0.90
CA GLN A 586 3.33 27.24 -2.23
C GLN A 586 2.16 26.24 -2.27
N PRO A 587 1.00 26.61 -2.83
CA PRO A 587 -0.21 25.79 -2.83
C PRO A 587 -0.12 24.52 -3.69
N VAL A 588 1.01 24.28 -4.38
CA VAL A 588 1.20 23.15 -5.30
C VAL A 588 2.60 22.57 -5.10
N CYS A 589 2.89 21.99 -3.93
CA CYS A 589 4.09 21.17 -3.78
C CYS A 589 3.72 19.71 -4.04
N SER A 590 3.62 19.37 -5.33
CA SER A 590 3.40 18.01 -5.84
C SER A 590 4.71 17.20 -5.95
N SER A 591 5.81 17.64 -5.32
CA SER A 591 7.14 17.11 -5.65
C SER A 591 7.64 15.94 -4.82
N LEU A 592 7.28 15.74 -3.54
CA LEU A 592 7.80 14.59 -2.78
C LEU A 592 7.02 14.41 -1.46
N GLY A 593 6.08 13.47 -1.44
CA GLY A 593 5.30 13.12 -0.25
C GLY A 593 5.37 11.62 0.06
N VAL A 594 4.88 11.24 1.24
CA VAL A 594 4.70 9.83 1.62
C VAL A 594 3.41 9.23 1.03
N ILE A 595 2.83 9.88 0.00
CA ILE A 595 1.61 9.44 -0.69
C ILE A 595 1.71 8.01 -1.24
N PRO A 596 2.81 7.56 -1.88
CA PRO A 596 2.90 6.17 -2.34
C PRO A 596 2.81 5.16 -1.18
N ILE A 597 3.42 5.50 -0.04
CA ILE A 597 3.33 4.70 1.20
C ILE A 597 1.89 4.67 1.68
N LEU A 598 1.18 5.81 1.66
CA LEU A 598 -0.25 5.86 1.98
C LEU A 598 -1.08 4.98 1.04
N SER A 599 -0.84 5.01 -0.28
CA SER A 599 -1.54 4.13 -1.23
C SER A 599 -1.34 2.66 -0.91
N TYR A 600 -0.12 2.26 -0.53
CA TYR A 600 0.18 0.90 -0.07
C TYR A 600 -0.58 0.56 1.23
N LEU A 601 -0.52 1.44 2.24
CA LEU A 601 -1.17 1.20 3.53
C LEU A 601 -2.70 1.15 3.41
N TYR A 602 -3.31 2.00 2.59
CA TYR A 602 -4.76 1.95 2.33
C TYR A 602 -5.17 0.69 1.55
N ASP A 603 -4.34 0.24 0.61
CA ASP A 603 -4.57 -1.04 -0.07
C ASP A 603 -4.56 -2.22 0.93
N LYS A 604 -3.59 -2.26 1.86
CA LYS A 604 -3.51 -3.28 2.91
C LYS A 604 -4.67 -3.21 3.91
N LYS A 605 -5.16 -1.99 4.21
CA LYS A 605 -6.29 -1.76 5.11
C LYS A 605 -7.66 -2.01 4.46
N TYR A 606 -7.71 -2.35 3.18
CA TYR A 606 -8.95 -2.54 2.42
C TYR A 606 -9.84 -1.29 2.39
N LEU A 607 -9.23 -0.10 2.16
CA LEU A 607 -9.94 1.17 1.93
C LEU A 607 -9.79 1.60 0.46
N PRO A 608 -10.49 0.94 -0.49
CA PRO A 608 -10.22 1.10 -1.91
C PRO A 608 -10.49 2.50 -2.46
N HIS A 609 -11.50 3.25 -1.99
CA HIS A 609 -11.75 4.61 -2.48
C HIS A 609 -10.65 5.58 -2.05
N VAL A 610 -10.12 5.42 -0.83
CA VAL A 610 -9.01 6.25 -0.31
C VAL A 610 -7.68 5.82 -0.93
N ALA A 611 -7.47 4.52 -1.17
CA ALA A 611 -6.31 4.00 -1.89
C ALA A 611 -6.24 4.58 -3.31
N LEU A 612 -7.36 4.61 -4.04
CA LEU A 612 -7.42 5.21 -5.37
C LEU A 612 -7.21 6.73 -5.35
N ALA A 613 -7.79 7.42 -4.36
CA ALA A 613 -7.60 8.85 -4.18
C ALA A 613 -6.12 9.22 -3.92
N SER A 614 -5.44 8.47 -3.05
CA SER A 614 -4.00 8.66 -2.82
C SER A 614 -3.18 8.35 -4.07
N ALA A 615 -3.51 7.28 -4.81
CA ALA A 615 -2.82 6.95 -6.06
C ALA A 615 -3.01 8.03 -7.13
N ARG A 616 -4.17 8.69 -7.19
CA ARG A 616 -4.48 9.81 -8.09
C ARG A 616 -3.60 11.04 -7.82
N LEU A 617 -3.37 11.36 -6.55
CA LEU A 617 -2.55 12.51 -6.14
C LEU A 617 -1.04 12.24 -6.19
N CYS A 618 -0.63 10.98 -6.38
CA CYS A 618 0.76 10.62 -6.62
C CYS A 618 1.22 11.14 -8.01
N LYS A 619 1.75 12.36 -8.08
CA LYS A 619 2.35 12.92 -9.29
C LYS A 619 3.84 12.54 -9.37
N SER A 620 4.29 12.03 -10.52
CA SER A 620 5.70 11.72 -10.75
C SER A 620 6.45 12.99 -11.13
N VAL A 621 7.34 13.47 -10.28
CA VAL A 621 8.28 14.54 -10.64
C VAL A 621 9.71 14.05 -10.41
N GLY A 622 10.40 13.71 -11.50
CA GLY A 622 11.86 13.84 -11.66
C GLY A 622 12.82 13.12 -10.71
N MET A 623 12.38 12.24 -9.82
CA MET A 623 13.25 11.57 -8.84
C MET A 623 13.04 10.05 -8.88
N LYS A 624 14.14 9.29 -8.75
CA LYS A 624 14.22 7.80 -8.66
C LYS A 624 13.47 7.20 -7.46
N MET A 625 12.60 7.96 -6.79
CA MET A 625 12.20 7.74 -5.41
C MET A 625 10.90 6.93 -5.23
N MET A 626 10.34 6.38 -6.31
CA MET A 626 8.93 5.97 -6.34
C MET A 626 8.77 4.48 -6.61
N PRO A 627 7.74 3.82 -6.03
CA PRO A 627 7.32 2.51 -6.52
C PRO A 627 7.00 2.63 -8.02
N SER A 628 7.32 1.59 -8.78
CA SER A 628 7.26 1.66 -10.24
C SER A 628 5.88 2.12 -10.72
N PRO A 629 5.78 2.93 -11.80
CA PRO A 629 4.48 3.30 -12.37
C PRO A 629 3.58 2.08 -12.66
N LEU A 630 4.19 0.92 -12.94
CA LEU A 630 3.52 -0.37 -13.10
C LEU A 630 2.86 -0.85 -11.80
N TRP A 631 3.54 -0.71 -10.64
CA TRP A 631 2.96 -1.02 -9.34
C TRP A 631 1.69 -0.21 -9.08
N ARG A 632 1.68 1.09 -9.42
CA ARG A 632 0.47 1.93 -9.26
C ARG A 632 -0.71 1.43 -10.09
N VAL A 633 -0.46 0.95 -11.31
CA VAL A 633 -1.52 0.33 -12.13
C VAL A 633 -2.08 -0.91 -11.44
N GLY A 634 -1.23 -1.77 -10.88
CA GLY A 634 -1.67 -2.96 -10.14
C GLY A 634 -2.53 -2.63 -8.93
N VAL A 635 -2.10 -1.68 -8.10
CA VAL A 635 -2.87 -1.20 -6.94
C VAL A 635 -4.23 -0.63 -7.36
N VAL A 636 -4.27 0.18 -8.42
CA VAL A 636 -5.51 0.75 -8.94
C VAL A 636 -6.46 -0.34 -9.44
N MET A 637 -5.95 -1.29 -10.23
CA MET A 637 -6.74 -2.44 -10.71
C MET A 637 -7.31 -3.26 -9.56
N GLN A 638 -6.49 -3.57 -8.56
CA GLN A 638 -6.91 -4.36 -7.41
C GLN A 638 -7.99 -3.64 -6.61
N ASN A 639 -7.84 -2.34 -6.32
CA ASN A 639 -8.83 -1.59 -5.55
C ASN A 639 -10.13 -1.33 -6.33
N LEU A 640 -10.06 -1.11 -7.64
CA LEU A 640 -11.25 -1.03 -8.48
C LEU A 640 -12.02 -2.37 -8.50
N SER A 641 -11.31 -3.50 -8.59
CA SER A 641 -11.94 -4.83 -8.55
C SER A 641 -12.73 -5.08 -7.26
N ARG A 642 -12.24 -4.55 -6.12
CA ARG A 642 -12.91 -4.61 -4.82
C ARG A 642 -14.18 -3.75 -4.78
N ILE A 643 -14.14 -2.54 -5.35
CA ILE A 643 -15.31 -1.63 -5.42
C ILE A 643 -16.38 -2.20 -6.34
N THR A 644 -15.98 -2.72 -7.51
CA THR A 644 -16.92 -3.24 -8.51
C THR A 644 -17.40 -4.66 -8.19
N GLY A 645 -16.79 -5.35 -7.22
CA GLY A 645 -17.04 -6.74 -6.91
C GLY A 645 -16.68 -7.71 -8.05
N SER A 646 -15.90 -7.25 -9.04
CA SER A 646 -15.54 -8.04 -10.21
C SER A 646 -14.25 -8.81 -9.97
N SER A 647 -14.22 -10.09 -10.31
CA SER A 647 -12.98 -10.86 -10.30
C SER A 647 -11.98 -10.33 -11.33
N LEU A 648 -10.73 -10.15 -10.93
CA LEU A 648 -9.60 -9.85 -11.84
C LEU A 648 -9.34 -10.97 -12.87
N LYS A 649 -9.97 -12.15 -12.71
CA LYS A 649 -9.85 -13.29 -13.64
C LYS A 649 -10.59 -13.09 -14.97
N GLY A 650 -11.39 -12.02 -15.11
CA GLY A 650 -12.05 -11.67 -16.37
C GLY A 650 -11.20 -10.72 -17.21
N ASN A 651 -11.35 -10.76 -18.53
CA ASN A 651 -10.71 -9.82 -19.48
C ASN A 651 -11.21 -8.37 -19.37
N TYR A 652 -12.03 -8.04 -18.36
CA TYR A 652 -12.62 -6.72 -18.16
C TYR A 652 -11.62 -5.77 -17.49
N ILE A 653 -11.40 -4.61 -18.09
CA ILE A 653 -10.54 -3.58 -17.52
C ILE A 653 -11.34 -2.29 -17.27
N PRO A 654 -11.43 -1.80 -16.01
CA PRO A 654 -12.14 -0.55 -15.71
C PRO A 654 -11.52 0.67 -16.41
N ALA A 655 -12.36 1.56 -16.96
CA ALA A 655 -11.91 2.76 -17.68
C ALA A 655 -11.00 3.66 -16.82
N GLN A 656 -11.25 3.71 -15.51
CA GLN A 656 -10.49 4.47 -14.51
C GLN A 656 -8.99 4.13 -14.49
N THR A 657 -8.58 2.99 -15.05
CA THR A 657 -7.18 2.56 -15.11
C THR A 657 -6.40 3.21 -16.25
N ALA A 658 -7.09 3.75 -17.25
CA ALA A 658 -6.48 4.30 -18.45
C ALA A 658 -5.48 5.45 -18.18
N PRO A 659 -5.76 6.44 -17.30
CA PRO A 659 -4.78 7.49 -16.98
C PRO A 659 -3.48 6.93 -16.38
N TYR A 660 -3.60 5.93 -15.50
CA TYR A 660 -2.44 5.30 -14.85
C TYR A 660 -1.62 4.46 -15.84
N LEU A 661 -2.27 3.73 -16.74
CA LEU A 661 -1.60 2.99 -17.82
C LEU A 661 -0.87 3.93 -18.78
N LYS A 662 -1.47 5.08 -19.14
CA LYS A 662 -0.81 6.10 -19.98
C LYS A 662 0.39 6.71 -19.28
N HIS A 663 0.29 6.99 -17.98
CA HIS A 663 1.44 7.46 -17.20
C HIS A 663 2.53 6.39 -17.08
N ALA A 664 2.17 5.12 -16.89
CA ALA A 664 3.16 4.04 -16.90
C ALA A 664 3.85 3.94 -18.26
N LEU A 665 3.10 4.16 -19.35
CA LEU A 665 3.63 4.17 -20.70
C LEU A 665 4.61 5.34 -20.92
N SER A 666 4.30 6.54 -20.45
CA SER A 666 5.22 7.69 -20.56
C SER A 666 6.55 7.44 -19.82
N CYS A 667 6.49 6.93 -18.59
CA CYS A 667 7.70 6.57 -17.84
C CYS A 667 8.49 5.44 -18.49
N SER A 668 7.82 4.48 -19.14
CA SER A 668 8.52 3.40 -19.85
C SER A 668 9.27 3.90 -21.09
N TYR A 669 8.87 5.04 -21.70
CA TYR A 669 9.67 5.69 -22.74
C TYR A 669 10.95 6.31 -22.17
N GLU A 670 10.89 6.89 -20.97
CA GLU A 670 12.07 7.46 -20.29
C GLU A 670 13.06 6.37 -19.87
N SER A 671 12.57 5.21 -19.42
CA SER A 671 13.43 4.08 -19.02
C SER A 671 13.94 3.24 -20.20
N GLY A 672 13.34 3.34 -21.38
CA GLY A 672 13.68 2.55 -22.56
C GLY A 672 13.19 1.09 -22.53
N ASP A 673 12.25 0.75 -21.65
CA ASP A 673 11.70 -0.62 -21.55
C ASP A 673 10.68 -0.90 -22.65
N VAL A 674 11.16 -1.38 -23.80
CA VAL A 674 10.35 -1.67 -24.99
C VAL A 674 9.29 -2.75 -24.72
N LYS A 675 9.58 -3.73 -23.86
CA LYS A 675 8.64 -4.80 -23.54
C LYS A 675 7.47 -4.25 -22.72
N ALA A 676 7.74 -3.45 -21.69
CA ALA A 676 6.69 -2.77 -20.94
C ALA A 676 5.87 -1.81 -21.82
N GLN A 677 6.51 -1.03 -22.68
CA GLN A 677 5.82 -0.12 -23.62
C GLN A 677 4.80 -0.87 -24.50
N ARG A 678 5.22 -2.01 -25.07
CA ARG A 678 4.38 -2.86 -25.92
C ARG A 678 3.19 -3.42 -25.13
N THR A 679 3.43 -4.03 -23.97
CA THR A 679 2.40 -4.59 -23.09
C THR A 679 1.36 -3.54 -22.72
N LEU A 680 1.80 -2.34 -22.31
CA LEU A 680 0.92 -1.23 -21.96
C LEU A 680 0.11 -0.72 -23.16
N CYS A 681 0.70 -0.65 -24.37
CA CYS A 681 -0.04 -0.29 -25.58
C CYS A 681 -1.14 -1.32 -25.92
N LEU A 682 -0.87 -2.62 -25.75
CA LEU A 682 -1.89 -3.66 -25.97
C LEU A 682 -3.04 -3.54 -24.96
N ILE A 683 -2.73 -3.34 -23.67
CA ILE A 683 -3.75 -3.16 -22.63
C ILE A 683 -4.60 -1.91 -22.90
N LEU A 684 -3.97 -0.77 -23.22
CA LEU A 684 -4.70 0.46 -23.58
C LEU A 684 -5.59 0.26 -24.81
N SER A 685 -5.10 -0.46 -25.83
CA SER A 685 -5.90 -0.79 -27.02
C SER A 685 -7.14 -1.63 -26.67
N LYS A 686 -6.99 -2.64 -25.80
CA LYS A 686 -8.12 -3.45 -25.31
C LYS A 686 -9.14 -2.63 -24.52
N ILE A 687 -8.69 -1.74 -23.64
CA ILE A 687 -9.58 -0.85 -22.89
C ILE A 687 -10.40 0.01 -23.87
N HIS A 688 -9.75 0.65 -24.84
CA HIS A 688 -10.46 1.46 -25.82
C HIS A 688 -11.44 0.63 -26.68
N LEU A 689 -11.08 -0.61 -27.02
CA LEU A 689 -11.98 -1.55 -27.72
C LEU A 689 -13.21 -1.90 -26.86
N GLN A 690 -13.02 -2.17 -25.58
CA GLN A 690 -14.09 -2.52 -24.64
C GLN A 690 -15.16 -1.43 -24.52
N TYR A 691 -14.78 -0.15 -24.63
CA TYR A 691 -15.69 1.00 -24.60
C TYR A 691 -16.01 1.57 -26.00
N SER A 692 -15.88 0.76 -27.05
CA SER A 692 -16.26 1.12 -28.45
C SER A 692 -15.48 2.29 -29.07
N LEU A 693 -14.31 2.66 -28.55
CA LEU A 693 -13.45 3.72 -29.08
C LEU A 693 -12.40 3.15 -30.05
N LEU A 694 -12.87 2.64 -31.20
CA LEU A 694 -12.04 1.96 -32.21
C LEU A 694 -10.85 2.79 -32.73
N PRO A 695 -10.98 4.11 -33.01
CA PRO A 695 -9.85 4.89 -33.52
C PRO A 695 -8.66 4.91 -32.55
N SER A 696 -8.92 5.13 -31.26
CA SER A 696 -7.90 5.11 -30.21
C SER A 696 -7.31 3.72 -30.01
N ALA A 697 -8.14 2.68 -30.08
CA ALA A 697 -7.68 1.29 -30.01
C ALA A 697 -6.68 0.97 -31.14
N ILE A 698 -6.99 1.38 -32.37
CA ILE A 698 -6.11 1.21 -33.54
C ILE A 698 -4.79 1.96 -33.36
N THR A 699 -4.81 3.19 -32.83
CA THR A 699 -3.58 3.97 -32.59
C THR A 699 -2.63 3.25 -31.64
N TYR A 700 -3.13 2.72 -30.52
CA TYR A 700 -2.31 1.97 -29.58
C TYR A 700 -1.86 0.60 -30.13
N ALA A 701 -2.72 -0.10 -30.89
CA ALA A 701 -2.35 -1.37 -31.52
C ALA A 701 -1.25 -1.19 -32.58
N LYS A 702 -1.28 -0.12 -33.39
CA LYS A 702 -0.17 0.24 -34.31
C LYS A 702 1.15 0.36 -33.57
N ARG A 703 1.14 1.09 -32.45
CA ARG A 703 2.33 1.29 -31.63
C ARG A 703 2.83 -0.02 -31.03
N ALA A 704 1.93 -0.90 -30.59
CA ALA A 704 2.30 -2.24 -30.12
C ALA A 704 2.96 -3.10 -31.22
N VAL A 705 2.49 -3.01 -32.48
CA VAL A 705 3.12 -3.70 -33.63
C VAL A 705 4.53 -3.18 -33.91
N GLU A 706 4.72 -1.86 -33.88
CA GLU A 706 6.04 -1.24 -34.09
C GLU A 706 7.05 -1.67 -33.02
N LEU A 707 6.63 -1.68 -31.75
CA LEU A 707 7.44 -2.12 -30.62
C LEU A 707 7.69 -3.64 -30.64
N GLY A 708 6.71 -4.41 -31.13
CA GLY A 708 6.77 -5.86 -31.25
C GLY A 708 8.00 -6.36 -32.04
N ARG A 709 8.42 -5.60 -33.06
CA ARG A 709 9.61 -5.91 -33.89
C ARG A 709 10.92 -6.01 -33.09
N TRP A 710 10.95 -5.47 -31.89
CA TRP A 710 12.13 -5.41 -31.02
C TRP A 710 12.01 -6.32 -29.78
N THR A 711 10.94 -7.12 -29.68
CA THR A 711 10.65 -7.99 -28.51
C THR A 711 10.80 -9.47 -28.84
N SER A 712 9.81 -10.06 -29.53
CA SER A 712 9.89 -11.41 -30.13
C SER A 712 9.01 -11.51 -31.37
N GLU A 713 9.25 -12.53 -32.21
CA GLU A 713 8.46 -12.78 -33.42
C GLU A 713 7.00 -13.13 -33.09
N ASP A 714 6.77 -13.99 -32.09
CA ASP A 714 5.43 -14.36 -31.61
C ASP A 714 4.67 -13.13 -31.10
N GLU A 715 5.37 -12.29 -30.33
CA GLU A 715 4.82 -11.05 -29.84
C GLU A 715 4.46 -10.14 -31.03
N ALA A 716 5.35 -9.90 -31.99
CA ALA A 716 5.05 -9.07 -33.17
C ALA A 716 3.87 -9.61 -33.99
N PHE A 717 3.77 -10.93 -34.10
CA PHE A 717 2.70 -11.64 -34.77
C PHE A 717 1.33 -11.39 -34.12
N GLU A 718 1.22 -11.57 -32.81
CA GLU A 718 -0.03 -11.35 -32.06
C GLU A 718 -0.53 -9.91 -32.15
N ALA A 719 0.38 -8.93 -32.01
CA ALA A 719 0.04 -7.53 -32.13
C ALA A 719 -0.49 -7.19 -33.54
N SER A 720 0.10 -7.81 -34.58
CA SER A 720 -0.29 -7.57 -35.97
C SER A 720 -1.64 -8.21 -36.30
N LEU A 721 -1.91 -9.42 -35.79
CA LEU A 721 -3.23 -10.04 -35.85
C LEU A 721 -4.29 -9.18 -35.17
N PHE A 722 -3.98 -8.68 -33.96
CA PHE A 722 -4.90 -7.83 -33.21
C PHE A 722 -5.22 -6.54 -33.97
N LEU A 723 -4.21 -5.89 -34.57
CA LEU A 723 -4.41 -4.72 -35.41
C LEU A 723 -5.26 -5.02 -36.67
N GLY A 724 -5.00 -6.15 -37.35
CA GLY A 724 -5.79 -6.58 -38.51
C GLY A 724 -7.26 -6.83 -38.16
N TRP A 725 -7.51 -7.40 -36.98
CA TRP A 725 -8.86 -7.57 -36.45
C TRP A 725 -9.54 -6.21 -36.16
N LEU A 726 -8.85 -5.28 -35.50
CA LEU A 726 -9.37 -3.94 -35.23
C LEU A 726 -9.75 -3.17 -36.50
N TYR A 727 -8.94 -3.24 -37.56
CA TYR A 727 -9.30 -2.64 -38.85
C TYR A 727 -10.51 -3.29 -39.50
N THR A 728 -10.68 -4.60 -39.32
CA THR A 728 -11.87 -5.30 -39.79
C THR A 728 -13.13 -4.81 -39.07
N LEU A 729 -13.03 -4.56 -37.75
CA LEU A 729 -14.12 -4.02 -36.95
C LEU A 729 -14.47 -2.56 -37.30
N ASP A 730 -13.46 -1.74 -37.56
CA ASP A 730 -13.61 -0.31 -37.90
C ASP A 730 -14.04 -0.06 -39.37
N GLY A 731 -14.09 -1.12 -40.20
CA GLY A 731 -14.53 -1.04 -41.59
C GLY A 731 -13.43 -0.77 -42.62
N HIS A 732 -12.16 -0.74 -42.21
CA HIS A 732 -11.00 -0.53 -43.08
C HIS A 732 -10.47 -1.86 -43.66
N PHE A 733 -11.29 -2.56 -44.44
CA PHE A 733 -11.03 -3.95 -44.89
C PHE A 733 -9.77 -4.10 -45.77
N GLU A 734 -9.47 -3.11 -46.60
CA GLU A 734 -8.28 -3.15 -47.46
C GLU A 734 -6.99 -3.12 -46.63
N GLN A 735 -6.97 -2.31 -45.57
CA GLN A 735 -5.85 -2.23 -44.62
C GLN A 735 -5.74 -3.52 -43.78
N ALA A 736 -6.87 -4.10 -43.38
CA ALA A 736 -6.89 -5.41 -42.71
C ALA A 736 -6.27 -6.50 -43.60
N CYS A 737 -6.67 -6.58 -44.87
CA CYS A 737 -6.09 -7.52 -45.83
C CYS A 737 -4.59 -7.27 -46.07
N HIS A 738 -4.16 -6.00 -46.14
CA HIS A 738 -2.75 -5.63 -46.31
C HIS A 738 -1.87 -6.06 -45.12
N ILE A 739 -2.45 -6.18 -43.92
CA ILE A 739 -1.73 -6.66 -42.73
C ILE A 739 -1.77 -8.19 -42.65
N LEU A 740 -2.93 -8.79 -42.86
CA LEU A 740 -3.15 -10.23 -42.69
C LEU A 740 -2.53 -11.07 -43.82
N GLY A 741 -2.49 -10.56 -45.06
CA GLY A 741 -1.93 -11.25 -46.22
C GLY A 741 -0.44 -11.61 -46.04
N PRO A 742 0.45 -10.63 -45.76
CA PRO A 742 1.86 -10.90 -45.52
C PRO A 742 2.12 -11.82 -44.33
N LEU A 743 1.31 -11.73 -43.26
CA LEU A 743 1.39 -12.66 -42.13
C LEU A 743 1.13 -14.10 -42.59
N LEU A 744 0.13 -14.32 -43.44
CA LEU A 744 -0.17 -15.64 -43.99
C LEU A 744 0.99 -16.19 -44.85
N GLU A 745 1.62 -15.34 -45.65
CA GLU A 745 2.77 -15.73 -46.49
C GLU A 745 3.98 -16.12 -45.65
N SER A 746 4.29 -15.35 -44.59
CA SER A 746 5.37 -15.68 -43.65
C SER A 746 5.14 -16.99 -42.91
N MET A 747 3.88 -17.33 -42.62
CA MET A 747 3.51 -18.55 -41.91
C MET A 747 3.65 -19.84 -42.75
N GLN A 748 3.80 -19.73 -44.07
CA GLN A 748 4.06 -20.91 -44.93
C GLN A 748 5.41 -21.59 -44.61
N GLN A 749 6.25 -20.95 -43.80
CA GLN A 749 7.54 -21.47 -43.32
C GLN A 749 7.49 -21.99 -41.87
N THR A 750 6.34 -21.89 -41.19
CA THR A 750 6.16 -22.27 -39.78
C THR A 750 5.16 -23.43 -39.61
N ASP A 751 5.33 -24.26 -38.59
CA ASP A 751 4.51 -25.48 -38.37
C ASP A 751 3.15 -25.25 -37.65
N SER A 752 2.75 -23.99 -37.39
CA SER A 752 1.56 -23.69 -36.57
C SER A 752 0.25 -23.67 -37.38
N THR A 753 -0.38 -24.85 -37.51
CA THR A 753 -1.67 -25.00 -38.22
C THR A 753 -2.80 -24.17 -37.61
N THR A 754 -2.80 -23.96 -36.29
CA THR A 754 -3.81 -23.15 -35.58
C THR A 754 -3.72 -21.67 -35.98
N GLN A 755 -2.52 -21.08 -35.97
CA GLN A 755 -2.28 -19.67 -36.31
C GLN A 755 -2.59 -19.38 -37.78
N CYS A 756 -2.22 -20.28 -38.69
CA CYS A 756 -2.62 -20.18 -40.10
C CYS A 756 -4.15 -20.14 -40.27
N GLY A 757 -4.86 -20.98 -39.52
CA GLY A 757 -6.32 -21.02 -39.54
C GLY A 757 -6.97 -19.74 -39.02
N VAL A 758 -6.38 -19.11 -38.00
CA VAL A 758 -6.80 -17.80 -37.47
C VAL A 758 -6.69 -16.73 -38.55
N ILE A 759 -5.54 -16.65 -39.24
CA ILE A 759 -5.33 -15.66 -40.31
C ILE A 759 -6.34 -15.87 -41.43
N HIS A 760 -6.53 -17.11 -41.88
CA HIS A 760 -7.54 -17.44 -42.90
C HIS A 760 -8.96 -17.04 -42.49
N ASN A 761 -9.32 -17.24 -41.22
CA ASN A 761 -10.62 -16.84 -40.68
C ASN A 761 -10.79 -15.31 -40.67
N MET A 762 -9.82 -14.55 -40.15
CA MET A 762 -9.88 -13.10 -40.10
C MET A 762 -9.83 -12.45 -41.49
N LEU A 763 -8.98 -12.96 -42.38
CA LEU A 763 -8.90 -12.50 -43.77
C LEU A 763 -10.23 -12.73 -44.50
N ALA A 764 -10.87 -13.89 -44.28
CA ALA A 764 -12.17 -14.19 -44.86
C ALA A 764 -13.28 -13.28 -44.33
N ASN A 765 -13.24 -12.89 -43.05
CA ASN A 765 -14.15 -11.88 -42.49
C ASN A 765 -13.96 -10.53 -43.20
N ALA A 766 -12.72 -10.05 -43.33
CA ALA A 766 -12.43 -8.80 -44.03
C ALA A 766 -12.85 -8.85 -45.52
N GLN A 767 -12.54 -9.94 -46.23
CA GLN A 767 -12.91 -10.13 -47.63
C GLN A 767 -14.41 -10.23 -47.86
N LYS A 768 -15.17 -10.85 -46.94
CA LYS A 768 -16.64 -10.86 -47.00
C LYS A 768 -17.18 -9.45 -47.00
N MET A 769 -16.70 -8.63 -46.06
CA MET A 769 -17.16 -7.25 -45.91
C MET A 769 -16.71 -6.36 -47.08
N ASP A 770 -15.57 -6.67 -47.69
CA ASP A 770 -15.08 -6.10 -48.96
C ASP A 770 -15.78 -6.69 -50.22
N LYS A 771 -16.85 -7.48 -50.05
CA LYS A 771 -17.65 -8.11 -51.11
C LYS A 771 -16.89 -9.10 -52.00
N LYS A 772 -15.70 -9.57 -51.59
CA LYS A 772 -14.90 -10.60 -52.27
C LYS A 772 -15.34 -12.00 -51.83
N VAL A 773 -16.56 -12.38 -52.22
CA VAL A 773 -17.25 -13.60 -51.75
C VAL A 773 -16.46 -14.88 -52.02
N VAL A 774 -15.84 -15.01 -53.20
CA VAL A 774 -15.11 -16.24 -53.59
C VAL A 774 -13.86 -16.44 -52.73
N GLU A 775 -13.16 -15.35 -52.43
CA GLU A 775 -11.96 -15.38 -51.59
C GLU A 775 -12.32 -15.67 -50.13
N SER A 776 -13.37 -15.02 -49.62
CA SER A 776 -13.91 -15.28 -48.29
C SER A 776 -14.32 -16.75 -48.11
N LEU A 777 -15.04 -17.32 -49.09
CA LEU A 777 -15.41 -18.74 -49.09
C LEU A 777 -14.18 -19.65 -48.99
N ARG A 778 -13.14 -19.38 -49.79
CA ARG A 778 -11.88 -20.14 -49.76
C ARG A 778 -11.19 -20.02 -48.41
N GLY A 779 -11.12 -18.81 -47.86
CA GLY A 779 -10.52 -18.56 -46.55
C GLY A 779 -11.24 -19.29 -45.43
N TYR A 780 -12.57 -19.25 -45.36
CA TYR A 780 -13.34 -20.05 -44.39
C TYR A 780 -13.16 -21.56 -44.60
N SER A 781 -13.04 -22.04 -45.84
CA SER A 781 -12.79 -23.46 -46.11
C SER A 781 -11.44 -23.91 -45.57
N GLN A 782 -10.40 -23.09 -45.75
CA GLN A 782 -9.07 -23.37 -45.21
C GLN A 782 -9.06 -23.30 -43.69
N ALA A 783 -9.71 -22.28 -43.09
CA ALA A 783 -9.85 -22.17 -41.64
C ALA A 783 -10.58 -23.39 -41.04
N LEU A 784 -11.70 -23.83 -41.63
CA LEU A 784 -12.42 -25.01 -41.16
C LEU A 784 -11.56 -26.28 -41.28
N LYS A 785 -10.84 -26.46 -42.40
CA LYS A 785 -9.93 -27.60 -42.59
C LYS A 785 -8.85 -27.64 -41.49
N MET A 786 -8.22 -26.52 -41.20
CA MET A 786 -7.20 -26.41 -40.16
C MET A 786 -7.77 -26.65 -38.75
N ALA A 787 -8.96 -26.13 -38.46
CA ALA A 787 -9.66 -26.40 -37.21
C ALA A 787 -10.04 -27.89 -37.05
N THR A 788 -10.32 -28.59 -38.16
CA THR A 788 -10.56 -30.04 -38.14
C THR A 788 -9.28 -30.85 -37.94
N GLU A 789 -8.17 -30.45 -38.57
CA GLU A 789 -6.85 -31.09 -38.41
C GLU A 789 -6.32 -30.96 -36.99
N THR A 790 -6.54 -29.81 -36.35
CA THR A 790 -6.14 -29.54 -34.96
C THR A 790 -7.11 -30.10 -33.91
N GLY A 791 -8.26 -30.63 -34.33
CA GLY A 791 -9.31 -31.12 -33.42
C GLY A 791 -9.98 -30.04 -32.56
N ASN A 792 -9.75 -28.75 -32.82
CA ASN A 792 -10.31 -27.66 -32.03
C ASN A 792 -11.80 -27.43 -32.38
N ARG A 793 -12.70 -28.03 -31.59
CA ARG A 793 -14.15 -27.98 -31.80
C ARG A 793 -14.71 -26.55 -31.76
N ARG A 794 -14.20 -25.68 -30.89
CA ARG A 794 -14.63 -24.28 -30.81
C ARG A 794 -14.32 -23.54 -32.11
N ASN A 795 -13.09 -23.66 -32.63
CA ASN A 795 -12.72 -23.05 -33.91
C ASN A 795 -13.50 -23.63 -35.11
N GLN A 796 -13.83 -24.92 -35.09
CA GLN A 796 -14.72 -25.52 -36.09
C GLN A 796 -16.12 -24.91 -36.04
N ALA A 797 -16.66 -24.72 -34.83
CA ALA A 797 -17.96 -24.10 -34.62
C ALA A 797 -17.99 -22.65 -35.14
N ILE A 798 -16.94 -21.86 -34.84
CA ILE A 798 -16.79 -20.48 -35.32
C ILE A 798 -16.71 -20.44 -36.86
N ALA A 799 -15.87 -21.29 -37.47
CA ALA A 799 -15.75 -21.34 -38.93
C ALA A 799 -17.07 -21.71 -39.62
N LEU A 800 -17.83 -22.65 -39.07
CA LEU A 800 -19.16 -23.01 -39.57
C LEU A 800 -20.18 -21.90 -39.37
N ALA A 801 -20.16 -21.19 -38.24
CA ALA A 801 -21.02 -20.02 -38.06
C ALA A 801 -20.70 -18.91 -39.07
N ASN A 802 -19.42 -18.65 -39.34
CA ASN A 802 -19.01 -17.67 -40.34
C ASN A 802 -19.43 -18.10 -41.77
N PHE A 803 -19.39 -19.40 -42.09
CA PHE A 803 -20.02 -19.93 -43.31
C PHE A 803 -21.53 -19.68 -43.36
N GLY A 804 -22.22 -19.84 -42.23
CA GLY A 804 -23.63 -19.49 -42.10
C GLY A 804 -23.86 -18.00 -42.42
N ARG A 805 -23.06 -17.10 -41.85
CA ARG A 805 -23.12 -15.65 -42.11
C ARG A 805 -22.80 -15.30 -43.56
N LEU A 806 -21.81 -15.94 -44.18
CA LEU A 806 -21.52 -15.77 -45.61
C LEU A 806 -22.70 -16.26 -46.47
N SER A 807 -23.34 -17.36 -46.08
CA SER A 807 -24.50 -17.91 -46.78
C SER A 807 -25.71 -16.96 -46.72
N VAL A 808 -25.94 -16.32 -45.57
CA VAL A 808 -26.94 -15.24 -45.42
C VAL A 808 -26.59 -14.05 -46.31
N PHE A 809 -25.33 -13.62 -46.31
CA PHE A 809 -24.85 -12.52 -47.16
C PHE A 809 -25.11 -12.79 -48.65
N CYS A 810 -24.96 -14.05 -49.07
CA CYS A 810 -25.27 -14.53 -50.43
C CYS A 810 -26.76 -14.88 -50.65
N GLN A 811 -27.66 -14.63 -49.69
CA GLN A 811 -29.10 -14.91 -49.75
C GLN A 811 -29.46 -16.40 -49.90
N THR A 812 -28.62 -17.30 -49.38
CA THR A 812 -28.80 -18.77 -49.40
C THR A 812 -29.24 -19.31 -48.04
N THR A 813 -30.48 -19.02 -47.65
CA THR A 813 -31.03 -19.29 -46.29
C THR A 813 -30.99 -20.77 -45.88
N VAL A 814 -31.21 -21.70 -46.81
CA VAL A 814 -31.18 -23.15 -46.54
C VAL A 814 -29.76 -23.63 -46.18
N MET A 815 -28.73 -23.07 -46.82
CA MET A 815 -27.34 -23.42 -46.49
C MET A 815 -26.93 -22.77 -45.18
N ALA A 816 -27.36 -21.52 -44.95
CA ALA A 816 -27.14 -20.82 -43.69
C ALA A 816 -27.69 -21.61 -42.48
N GLU A 817 -28.95 -22.07 -42.55
CA GLU A 817 -29.58 -22.90 -41.51
C GLU A 817 -28.74 -24.16 -41.20
N LYS A 818 -28.29 -24.88 -42.24
CA LYS A 818 -27.46 -26.09 -42.06
C LYS A 818 -26.13 -25.80 -41.38
N TYR A 819 -25.47 -24.71 -41.75
CA TYR A 819 -24.19 -24.33 -41.16
C TYR A 819 -24.34 -23.88 -39.70
N PHE A 820 -25.37 -23.08 -39.39
CA PHE A 820 -25.65 -22.66 -38.02
C PHE A 820 -26.04 -23.84 -37.12
N LEU A 821 -26.86 -24.78 -37.59
CA LEU A 821 -27.20 -26.00 -36.82
C LEU A 821 -25.95 -26.82 -36.47
N LYS A 822 -25.03 -27.01 -37.42
CA LYS A 822 -23.76 -27.70 -37.15
C LYS A 822 -22.87 -26.94 -36.16
N SER A 823 -22.85 -25.61 -36.25
CA SER A 823 -22.12 -24.76 -35.32
C SER A 823 -22.68 -24.88 -33.89
N VAL A 824 -24.01 -24.80 -33.72
CA VAL A 824 -24.68 -25.00 -32.43
C VAL A 824 -24.34 -26.38 -31.85
N GLN A 825 -24.42 -27.45 -32.64
CA GLN A 825 -24.07 -28.80 -32.18
C GLN A 825 -22.64 -28.88 -31.62
N LEU A 826 -21.66 -28.25 -32.30
CA LEU A 826 -20.29 -28.23 -31.83
C LEU A 826 -20.10 -27.38 -30.58
N TYR A 827 -20.80 -26.24 -30.45
CA TYR A 827 -20.75 -25.43 -29.23
C TYR A 827 -21.36 -26.15 -28.03
N MET A 828 -22.43 -26.93 -28.21
CA MET A 828 -23.01 -27.75 -27.14
C MET A 828 -22.03 -28.80 -26.61
N ASP A 829 -21.09 -29.26 -27.46
CA ASP A 829 -20.02 -30.18 -27.08
C ASP A 829 -18.85 -29.48 -26.36
N VAL A 830 -18.74 -28.14 -26.45
CA VAL A 830 -17.69 -27.34 -25.80
C VAL A 830 -18.18 -26.93 -24.41
N GLN A 831 -17.77 -27.67 -23.38
CA GLN A 831 -18.15 -27.37 -21.98
C GLN A 831 -17.14 -26.44 -21.29
N GLY A 832 -17.63 -25.53 -20.44
CA GLY A 832 -16.81 -24.84 -19.43
C GLY A 832 -16.09 -23.55 -19.87
N SER A 833 -16.50 -22.89 -20.95
CA SER A 833 -15.91 -21.61 -21.40
C SER A 833 -16.99 -20.54 -21.60
N ASP A 834 -16.95 -19.48 -20.78
CA ASP A 834 -17.89 -18.35 -20.85
C ASP A 834 -17.91 -17.69 -22.24
N ASP A 835 -16.74 -17.55 -22.88
CA ASP A 835 -16.65 -16.98 -24.23
C ASP A 835 -17.34 -17.85 -25.28
N ALA A 836 -17.23 -19.19 -25.16
CA ALA A 836 -17.89 -20.12 -26.07
C ALA A 836 -19.41 -20.10 -25.87
N GLU A 837 -19.88 -19.92 -24.64
CA GLU A 837 -21.30 -19.73 -24.34
C GLU A 837 -21.83 -18.42 -24.96
N ARG A 838 -21.06 -17.32 -24.92
CA ARG A 838 -21.42 -16.06 -25.59
C ARG A 838 -21.49 -16.20 -27.11
N GLU A 839 -20.50 -16.86 -27.70
CA GLU A 839 -20.50 -17.16 -29.14
C GLU A 839 -21.72 -18.03 -29.53
N LEU A 840 -22.07 -19.03 -28.72
CA LEU A 840 -23.25 -19.86 -28.90
C LEU A 840 -24.54 -19.04 -28.85
N VAL A 841 -24.69 -18.14 -27.87
CA VAL A 841 -25.85 -17.23 -27.76
C VAL A 841 -26.03 -16.44 -29.06
N GLN A 842 -24.95 -15.89 -29.61
CA GLN A 842 -25.00 -15.14 -30.86
C GLN A 842 -25.40 -16.01 -32.06
N VAL A 843 -24.88 -17.24 -32.14
CA VAL A 843 -25.20 -18.17 -33.22
C VAL A 843 -26.65 -18.65 -33.14
N LEU A 844 -27.17 -18.92 -31.94
CA LEU A 844 -28.58 -19.26 -31.71
C LEU A 844 -29.51 -18.13 -32.14
N GLN A 845 -29.13 -16.87 -31.90
CA GLN A 845 -29.90 -15.72 -32.38
C GLN A 845 -29.97 -15.66 -33.91
N TRP A 846 -28.83 -15.87 -34.60
CA TRP A 846 -28.80 -15.89 -36.06
C TRP A 846 -29.62 -17.04 -36.63
N LEU A 847 -29.56 -18.21 -35.99
CA LEU A 847 -30.39 -19.35 -36.36
C LEU A 847 -31.88 -19.06 -36.16
N GLY A 848 -32.26 -18.49 -35.00
CA GLY A 848 -33.63 -18.07 -34.70
C GLY A 848 -34.17 -17.06 -35.72
N GLN A 849 -33.35 -16.09 -36.13
CA GLN A 849 -33.72 -15.11 -37.15
C GLN A 849 -33.99 -15.79 -38.51
N ILE A 850 -33.15 -16.72 -38.94
CA ILE A 850 -33.37 -17.42 -40.21
C ILE A 850 -34.61 -18.31 -40.17
N LEU A 851 -34.84 -18.99 -39.05
CA LEU A 851 -36.00 -19.87 -38.90
C LEU A 851 -37.32 -19.08 -38.90
N THR A 852 -37.33 -17.90 -38.27
CA THR A 852 -38.49 -16.99 -38.30
C THR A 852 -38.71 -16.42 -39.71
N GLU A 853 -37.66 -16.01 -40.42
CA GLU A 853 -37.75 -15.58 -41.83
C GLU A 853 -38.30 -16.69 -42.75
N GLN A 854 -37.98 -17.96 -42.46
CA GLN A 854 -38.51 -19.14 -43.16
C GLN A 854 -39.92 -19.57 -42.71
N ARG A 855 -40.58 -18.83 -41.79
CA ARG A 855 -41.87 -19.14 -41.17
C ARG A 855 -41.91 -20.44 -40.33
N LYS A 856 -40.76 -20.92 -39.85
CA LYS A 856 -40.65 -22.03 -38.89
C LYS A 856 -40.66 -21.48 -37.46
N LEU A 857 -41.79 -20.88 -37.05
CA LEU A 857 -41.87 -20.09 -35.82
C LEU A 857 -41.53 -20.87 -34.55
N GLU A 858 -42.05 -22.09 -34.38
CA GLU A 858 -41.80 -22.94 -33.19
C GLU A 858 -40.30 -23.19 -32.96
N HIS A 859 -39.55 -23.47 -34.03
CA HIS A 859 -38.12 -23.72 -33.94
C HIS A 859 -37.32 -22.42 -33.71
N GLY A 860 -37.79 -21.30 -34.27
CA GLY A 860 -37.20 -19.99 -34.02
C GLY A 860 -37.32 -19.54 -32.56
N ILE A 861 -38.50 -19.74 -31.95
CA ILE A 861 -38.76 -19.44 -30.53
C ILE A 861 -37.82 -20.27 -29.65
N LEU A 862 -37.70 -21.58 -29.91
CA LEU A 862 -36.80 -22.45 -29.15
C LEU A 862 -35.34 -21.96 -29.20
N CYS A 863 -34.87 -21.49 -30.36
CA CYS A 863 -33.52 -20.92 -30.46
C CYS A 863 -33.34 -19.66 -29.60
N TYR A 864 -34.35 -18.79 -29.52
CA TYR A 864 -34.31 -17.60 -28.67
C TYR A 864 -34.40 -17.93 -27.18
N GLU A 865 -35.20 -18.91 -26.79
CA GLU A 865 -35.27 -19.41 -25.41
C GLU A 865 -33.94 -20.03 -24.97
N LEU A 866 -33.32 -20.85 -25.82
CA LEU A 866 -31.99 -21.39 -25.56
C LEU A 866 -30.94 -20.27 -25.47
N ALA A 867 -30.97 -19.29 -26.36
CA ALA A 867 -30.07 -18.15 -26.30
C ALA A 867 -30.22 -17.38 -24.97
N LEU A 868 -31.44 -17.19 -24.49
CA LEU A 868 -31.71 -16.56 -23.19
C LEU A 868 -31.18 -17.40 -22.02
N LEU A 869 -31.41 -18.72 -22.04
CA LEU A 869 -30.92 -19.63 -21.00
C LEU A 869 -29.40 -19.56 -20.85
N TYR A 870 -28.68 -19.65 -21.97
CA TYR A 870 -27.21 -19.56 -21.96
C TYR A 870 -26.71 -18.17 -21.57
N ALA A 871 -27.40 -17.09 -21.98
CA ALA A 871 -27.05 -15.74 -21.55
C ALA A 871 -27.19 -15.55 -20.02
N LEU A 872 -28.26 -16.09 -19.42
CA LEU A 872 -28.47 -16.06 -17.97
C LEU A 872 -27.44 -16.90 -17.22
N LYS A 873 -27.08 -18.07 -17.75
CA LYS A 873 -26.06 -18.95 -17.17
C LYS A 873 -24.68 -18.28 -17.13
N ALA A 874 -24.31 -17.54 -18.18
CA ALA A 874 -23.03 -16.81 -18.26
C ALA A 874 -22.99 -15.53 -17.38
N SER A 875 -23.92 -15.35 -16.44
CA SER A 875 -24.07 -14.16 -15.59
C SER A 875 -24.23 -12.83 -16.34
N ASN A 876 -24.66 -12.87 -17.61
CA ASN A 876 -24.90 -11.70 -18.46
C ASN A 876 -26.35 -11.20 -18.32
N LEU A 877 -26.69 -10.59 -17.18
CA LEU A 877 -28.04 -10.03 -16.94
C LEU A 877 -28.40 -8.86 -17.88
N ASN A 878 -27.41 -8.17 -18.47
CA ASN A 878 -27.60 -6.95 -19.27
C ASN A 878 -27.24 -7.10 -20.75
N CYS A 879 -27.19 -8.31 -21.28
CA CYS A 879 -27.30 -8.47 -22.72
C CYS A 879 -28.56 -7.67 -23.13
N LYS A 880 -28.41 -6.59 -23.93
CA LYS A 880 -29.56 -5.89 -24.56
C LYS A 880 -30.51 -6.92 -25.20
N TYR A 881 -29.92 -8.04 -25.60
CA TYR A 881 -30.52 -9.28 -26.02
C TYR A 881 -31.48 -9.95 -25.03
N ALA A 882 -31.28 -9.98 -23.71
CA ALA A 882 -32.24 -10.60 -22.80
C ALA A 882 -33.60 -9.87 -22.83
N SER A 883 -33.58 -8.53 -22.87
CA SER A 883 -34.79 -7.72 -23.01
C SER A 883 -35.43 -7.87 -24.40
N SER A 884 -34.64 -7.88 -25.48
CA SER A 884 -35.17 -8.05 -26.84
C SER A 884 -35.59 -9.49 -27.13
N LEU A 885 -34.92 -10.50 -26.58
CA LEU A 885 -35.29 -11.92 -26.65
C LEU A 885 -36.55 -12.18 -25.84
N ALA A 886 -36.71 -11.59 -24.64
CA ALA A 886 -37.96 -11.64 -23.90
C ALA A 886 -39.10 -10.94 -24.66
N HIS A 887 -38.80 -9.82 -25.33
CA HIS A 887 -39.79 -9.09 -26.13
C HIS A 887 -40.13 -9.81 -27.45
N ILE A 888 -39.17 -10.49 -28.09
CA ILE A 888 -39.38 -11.30 -29.31
C ILE A 888 -40.10 -12.60 -28.97
N ALA A 889 -39.74 -13.25 -27.86
CA ALA A 889 -40.48 -14.39 -27.33
C ALA A 889 -41.91 -13.99 -26.97
N GLY A 890 -42.09 -12.84 -26.31
CA GLY A 890 -43.41 -12.30 -25.96
C GLY A 890 -44.25 -11.79 -27.13
N LEU A 891 -43.64 -11.41 -28.26
CA LEU A 891 -44.34 -11.04 -29.51
C LEU A 891 -44.71 -12.26 -30.37
N CYS A 892 -44.11 -13.43 -30.10
CA CYS A 892 -44.41 -14.69 -30.78
C CYS A 892 -45.52 -15.49 -30.09
N PHE A 893 -45.91 -15.12 -28.86
CA PHE A 893 -47.13 -15.53 -28.17
C PHE A 893 -48.26 -14.53 -28.46
#